data_AF-A0A9D7ANG3-F1
#
_entry.id   AF-A0A9D7ANG3-F1
#
_cell.length_a   1.000
_cell.length_b   1.000
_cell.length_c   1.000
_cell.angle_alpha   90.00
_cell.angle_beta   90.00
_cell.angle_gamma   90.00
#
_symmetry.space_group_name_H-M   'P 1'
#
loop_
_entity.id
_entity.type
_entity.pdbx_description
1 polymer ?
#
loop_
_entity_poly.entity_id
_entity_poly.type
_entity_poly.pdbx_seq_one_letter_code
_entity_poly.pdbx_strand_id
1 'polypeptide(L)'
;MTASYAPRRYCVQYRESDFQFLSRLMEDEGIYYWFDAHDAPGTMYLSDSSDVAHTTLPAEATLRFVEGSAADARYNEVTRWTSARRLESGKYASLDSDFKAIRKKLGANMDVADDHDLSDFELFEFSGGYFASADADSRARVRGDELIARRDRHWATTSWPDVAAGQRFTFEGDPDGSRDGEYLIAGCTFVLTHSGYEGLSMREAGESVADVLEALLAEDTVNAETRDVVLDIIHSTPALHGGARGASAFLLTVLPVELPFRPARCTPKVTMPGPQSGIVVGPKGQEIHADEFGRVKVQFHWDRYGKSDEKSTCYIRVSQPWAGKGWGGYFIPRIGQEVIVDFLNGDPDRPIIMGRVYNDEQPIPYESPTQSGFKTRSTPGGNPNHYNEIRFEDKKGKEELTVHAERNMSTTVENDDSTTVMHDQFLTVDNDRTARVRGNEKWTVEKDQTTEVVKNQVNRVNLMQTNTVGISQVNAVGGGGQTNQVVGPQVNTFAGGVTTIITGNQAHTVNGSQTIGVTGSQTTSVTGAATITSSAEMKIQAASRKDISNGETSIMANSIKVVSNTNLALMAVGNIDATSIGSNTTVLGSNSSGYIGMNSEANLGMARSTFMGMSINNALGMDISNFAGLQIENAVALKLIGVGAAEIACRTLSAEQQVLKTFMPGAGAGAAAGAGVAGALGAAAGAAAAIVDISATLKQYEDAQIALKEAAKEAAAEGLPGLAGRLSNLAKVAERRRSDAFATALPGYSLAEGLGAATVTQQNDALTNANPTTAGPPSGETPPSR
;
A
#
# COMPACT_ATOMS: atom_id res chain seq x y z
N MET A 1 -41.36 -3.36 -44.14
CA MET A 1 -41.14 -3.02 -42.72
C MET A 1 -42.10 -1.93 -42.27
N THR A 2 -42.90 -2.22 -41.25
CA THR A 2 -43.86 -1.36 -40.56
C THR A 2 -43.47 -1.13 -39.09
N ALA A 3 -42.67 -2.03 -38.49
CA ALA A 3 -42.18 -1.95 -37.12
C ALA A 3 -40.88 -1.12 -36.99
N SER A 4 -40.60 -0.67 -35.76
CA SER A 4 -39.35 0.01 -35.39
C SER A 4 -38.47 -0.93 -34.58
N TYR A 5 -37.29 -1.27 -35.11
CA TYR A 5 -36.36 -2.21 -34.49
C TYR A 5 -35.32 -1.49 -33.60
N ALA A 6 -35.08 -2.03 -32.41
CA ALA A 6 -34.11 -1.45 -31.47
C ALA A 6 -32.66 -1.71 -31.92
N PRO A 7 -31.76 -0.71 -31.83
CA PRO A 7 -30.35 -0.89 -32.21
C PRO A 7 -29.65 -1.84 -31.24
N ARG A 8 -29.13 -2.97 -31.76
CA ARG A 8 -28.35 -3.94 -30.98
C ARG A 8 -27.08 -3.29 -30.44
N ARG A 9 -26.84 -3.43 -29.12
CA ARG A 9 -25.68 -2.82 -28.43
C ARG A 9 -24.34 -3.45 -28.80
N TYR A 10 -24.38 -4.73 -29.15
CA TYR A 10 -23.27 -5.56 -29.59
C TYR A 10 -23.88 -6.73 -30.35
N CYS A 11 -23.32 -7.09 -31.49
CA CYS A 11 -23.72 -8.27 -32.25
C CYS A 11 -22.52 -8.76 -33.06
N VAL A 12 -22.28 -10.07 -33.02
CA VAL A 12 -21.10 -10.71 -33.59
C VAL A 12 -21.53 -11.71 -34.65
N GLN A 13 -20.92 -11.61 -35.83
CA GLN A 13 -20.89 -12.68 -36.82
C GLN A 13 -19.67 -13.56 -36.50
N TYR A 14 -19.88 -14.83 -36.16
CA TYR A 14 -18.79 -15.72 -35.76
C TYR A 14 -18.85 -17.05 -36.50
N ARG A 15 -17.81 -17.35 -37.31
CA ARG A 15 -17.65 -18.63 -38.04
C ARG A 15 -18.87 -19.11 -38.85
N GLU A 16 -19.71 -18.18 -39.28
CA GLU A 16 -20.93 -18.39 -40.06
C GLU A 16 -20.87 -17.60 -41.37
N SER A 17 -21.60 -18.06 -42.40
CA SER A 17 -21.74 -17.32 -43.65
C SER A 17 -22.57 -16.05 -43.47
N ASP A 18 -22.37 -15.05 -44.33
CA ASP A 18 -23.14 -13.79 -44.32
C ASP A 18 -24.65 -14.07 -44.47
N PHE A 19 -25.02 -15.09 -45.25
CA PHE A 19 -26.40 -15.56 -45.38
C PHE A 19 -26.95 -16.09 -44.05
N GLN A 20 -26.26 -17.01 -43.38
CA GLN A 20 -26.70 -17.55 -42.08
C GLN A 20 -26.81 -16.45 -41.02
N PHE A 21 -25.86 -15.50 -41.00
CA PHE A 21 -25.87 -14.36 -40.10
C PHE A 21 -27.12 -13.49 -40.30
N LEU A 22 -27.45 -13.16 -41.55
CA LEU A 22 -28.63 -12.37 -41.86
C LEU A 22 -29.92 -13.15 -41.60
N SER A 23 -30.03 -14.40 -42.04
CA SER A 23 -31.20 -15.25 -41.82
C SER A 23 -31.51 -15.43 -40.34
N ARG A 24 -30.53 -15.78 -39.50
CA ARG A 24 -30.79 -15.91 -38.05
C ARG A 24 -31.19 -14.60 -37.38
N LEU A 25 -30.72 -13.44 -37.87
CA LEU A 25 -31.10 -12.14 -37.33
C LEU A 25 -32.51 -11.75 -37.77
N MET A 26 -32.89 -12.06 -39.01
CA MET A 26 -34.24 -11.89 -39.54
C MET A 26 -35.23 -12.78 -38.78
N GLU A 27 -34.93 -14.08 -38.63
CA GLU A 27 -35.69 -15.05 -37.80
C GLU A 27 -35.77 -14.62 -36.32
N ASP A 28 -34.73 -13.97 -35.79
CA ASP A 28 -34.70 -13.50 -34.41
C ASP A 28 -35.61 -12.27 -34.17
N GLU A 29 -35.69 -11.35 -35.13
CA GLU A 29 -36.57 -10.16 -35.08
C GLU A 29 -37.96 -10.38 -35.71
N GLY A 30 -38.24 -11.55 -36.30
CA GLY A 30 -39.50 -11.86 -36.98
C GLY A 30 -39.64 -11.26 -38.39
N ILE A 31 -38.53 -10.78 -38.97
CA ILE A 31 -38.45 -10.29 -40.34
C ILE A 31 -38.36 -11.50 -41.28
N TYR A 32 -39.10 -11.48 -42.37
CA TYR A 32 -38.97 -12.44 -43.47
C TYR A 32 -38.73 -11.70 -44.79
N TYR A 33 -38.38 -12.45 -45.83
CA TYR A 33 -38.15 -11.90 -47.15
C TYR A 33 -38.85 -12.72 -48.24
N TRP A 34 -39.18 -12.05 -49.33
CA TRP A 34 -39.70 -12.67 -50.55
C TRP A 34 -39.14 -11.95 -51.78
N PHE A 35 -39.24 -12.60 -52.93
CA PHE A 35 -38.82 -12.05 -54.22
C PHE A 35 -40.04 -11.93 -55.11
N ASP A 36 -40.19 -10.79 -55.78
CA ASP A 36 -41.17 -10.68 -56.86
C ASP A 36 -40.70 -11.55 -58.04
N ALA A 37 -41.57 -12.47 -58.47
CA ALA A 37 -41.30 -13.40 -59.56
C ALA A 37 -41.83 -12.90 -60.91
N HIS A 38 -42.64 -11.83 -60.90
CA HIS A 38 -43.31 -11.28 -62.08
C HIS A 38 -42.54 -10.15 -62.74
N ASP A 39 -41.82 -9.35 -61.94
CA ASP A 39 -40.83 -8.39 -62.44
C ASP A 39 -39.42 -9.02 -62.50
N ALA A 40 -38.50 -8.43 -63.27
CA ALA A 40 -37.21 -9.06 -63.59
C ALA A 40 -36.39 -9.42 -62.33
N PRO A 41 -35.71 -10.58 -62.28
CA PRO A 41 -35.19 -11.16 -61.05
C PRO A 41 -34.11 -10.28 -60.40
N GLY A 42 -34.39 -9.74 -59.22
CA GLY A 42 -33.39 -8.98 -58.45
C GLY A 42 -33.84 -8.29 -57.16
N THR A 43 -35.13 -7.96 -57.00
CA THR A 43 -35.59 -7.21 -55.81
C THR A 43 -36.02 -8.14 -54.68
N MET A 44 -35.27 -8.10 -53.57
CA MET A 44 -35.65 -8.76 -52.31
C MET A 44 -36.47 -7.79 -51.45
N TYR A 45 -37.70 -8.17 -51.12
CA TYR A 45 -38.59 -7.40 -50.25
C TYR A 45 -38.44 -7.87 -48.80
N LEU A 46 -38.16 -6.95 -47.87
CA LEU A 46 -38.07 -7.23 -46.44
C LEU A 46 -39.36 -6.84 -45.70
N SER A 47 -40.00 -7.84 -45.10
CA SER A 47 -41.36 -7.77 -44.58
C SER A 47 -41.45 -8.24 -43.13
N ASP A 48 -42.42 -7.66 -42.42
CA ASP A 48 -42.68 -7.87 -40.98
C ASP A 48 -44.18 -7.86 -40.64
N SER A 49 -45.07 -7.70 -41.62
CA SER A 49 -46.52 -7.69 -41.43
C SER A 49 -47.22 -8.19 -42.71
N SER A 50 -47.97 -9.28 -42.59
CA SER A 50 -48.55 -10.01 -43.73
C SER A 50 -49.72 -9.31 -44.40
N ASP A 51 -50.40 -8.43 -43.67
CA ASP A 51 -51.52 -7.61 -44.11
C ASP A 51 -51.09 -6.44 -45.03
N VAL A 52 -49.94 -5.82 -44.74
CA VAL A 52 -49.45 -4.62 -45.46
C VAL A 52 -48.42 -4.95 -46.54
N ALA A 53 -47.64 -6.02 -46.39
CA ALA A 53 -46.41 -6.20 -47.16
C ALA A 53 -46.54 -7.06 -48.44
N HIS A 54 -47.75 -7.49 -48.81
CA HIS A 54 -48.01 -8.41 -49.92
C HIS A 54 -49.01 -7.87 -50.94
N THR A 55 -48.61 -7.89 -52.21
CA THR A 55 -49.47 -7.56 -53.36
C THR A 55 -50.41 -8.70 -53.72
N THR A 56 -51.52 -8.39 -54.38
CA THR A 56 -52.40 -9.40 -54.97
C THR A 56 -51.78 -9.98 -56.25
N LEU A 57 -52.14 -11.22 -56.61
CA LEU A 57 -51.77 -11.82 -57.91
C LEU A 57 -52.01 -10.84 -59.08
N PRO A 58 -51.04 -10.64 -60.00
CA PRO A 58 -51.13 -9.59 -61.02
C PRO A 58 -52.18 -9.81 -62.11
N ALA A 59 -52.44 -11.05 -62.53
CA ALA A 59 -53.37 -11.32 -63.63
C ALA A 59 -54.82 -11.52 -63.17
N GLU A 60 -55.02 -12.31 -62.11
CA GLU A 60 -56.35 -12.51 -61.49
C GLU A 60 -56.21 -12.75 -59.98
N ALA A 61 -56.81 -11.89 -59.17
CA ALA A 61 -56.66 -11.92 -57.71
C ALA A 61 -57.45 -13.05 -57.02
N THR A 62 -58.35 -13.73 -57.73
CA THR A 62 -59.26 -14.73 -57.18
C THR A 62 -59.02 -16.10 -57.81
N LEU A 63 -58.68 -17.08 -56.97
CA LEU A 63 -58.59 -18.48 -57.36
C LEU A 63 -59.83 -19.24 -56.88
N ARG A 64 -60.41 -20.06 -57.75
CA ARG A 64 -61.68 -20.76 -57.47
C ARG A 64 -61.50 -22.26 -57.33
N PHE A 65 -62.13 -22.86 -56.33
CA PHE A 65 -62.18 -24.31 -56.24
C PHE A 65 -63.04 -24.89 -57.37
N VAL A 66 -62.50 -25.86 -58.09
CA VAL A 66 -63.19 -26.58 -59.17
C VAL A 66 -62.90 -28.06 -59.02
N GLU A 67 -63.94 -28.87 -58.81
CA GLU A 67 -63.80 -30.33 -58.84
C GLU A 67 -63.34 -30.78 -60.23
N GLY A 68 -62.35 -31.68 -60.29
CA GLY A 68 -61.68 -32.14 -61.52
C GLY A 68 -62.53 -32.94 -62.52
N SER A 69 -63.85 -32.76 -62.52
CA SER A 69 -64.79 -33.25 -63.55
C SER A 69 -65.40 -32.13 -64.40
N ALA A 70 -65.09 -30.85 -64.12
CA ALA A 70 -65.58 -29.72 -64.91
C ALA A 70 -65.05 -29.76 -66.36
N ALA A 71 -65.93 -29.51 -67.33
CA ALA A 71 -65.63 -29.67 -68.76
C ALA A 71 -64.91 -28.46 -69.40
N ASP A 72 -64.92 -27.30 -68.74
CA ASP A 72 -64.20 -26.09 -69.16
C ASP A 72 -63.12 -25.77 -68.13
N ALA A 73 -61.87 -26.13 -68.42
CA ALA A 73 -60.72 -25.72 -67.60
C ALA A 73 -60.59 -24.19 -67.64
N ARG A 74 -60.70 -23.54 -66.49
CA ARG A 74 -60.46 -22.10 -66.35
C ARG A 74 -59.12 -21.90 -65.71
N TYR A 75 -58.32 -21.01 -66.30
CA TYR A 75 -56.92 -20.92 -65.92
C TYR A 75 -56.68 -20.52 -64.45
N ASN A 76 -57.66 -19.99 -63.71
CA ASN A 76 -57.60 -19.63 -62.30
C ASN A 76 -58.17 -20.67 -61.30
N GLU A 77 -58.15 -21.97 -61.64
CA GLU A 77 -58.74 -23.03 -60.83
C GLU A 77 -57.79 -23.71 -59.81
N VAL A 78 -58.31 -23.98 -58.62
CA VAL A 78 -57.69 -24.86 -57.60
C VAL A 78 -58.35 -26.22 -57.70
N THR A 79 -57.58 -27.24 -58.07
CA THR A 79 -58.05 -28.61 -58.30
C THR A 79 -58.18 -29.41 -57.01
N ARG A 80 -57.42 -29.04 -55.97
CA ARG A 80 -57.53 -29.61 -54.62
C ARG A 80 -57.09 -28.61 -53.57
N TRP A 81 -57.83 -28.59 -52.47
CA TRP A 81 -57.48 -27.92 -51.23
C TRP A 81 -57.37 -28.94 -50.09
N THR A 82 -56.48 -28.74 -49.14
CA THR A 82 -56.44 -29.50 -47.88
C THR A 82 -55.89 -28.62 -46.77
N SER A 83 -56.56 -28.64 -45.62
CA SER A 83 -56.14 -27.94 -44.40
C SER A 83 -55.58 -28.95 -43.40
N ALA A 84 -54.52 -28.60 -42.68
CA ALA A 84 -54.17 -29.30 -41.45
C ALA A 84 -53.87 -28.30 -40.33
N ARG A 85 -54.44 -28.59 -39.17
CA ARG A 85 -54.23 -27.83 -37.96
C ARG A 85 -53.35 -28.61 -37.01
N ARG A 86 -52.27 -28.00 -36.56
CA ARG A 86 -51.33 -28.55 -35.58
C ARG A 86 -51.64 -27.99 -34.19
N LEU A 87 -51.77 -28.89 -33.22
CA LEU A 87 -51.89 -28.52 -31.81
C LEU A 87 -50.51 -28.06 -31.32
N GLU A 88 -50.44 -26.83 -30.83
CA GLU A 88 -49.21 -26.20 -30.33
C GLU A 88 -49.45 -25.63 -28.92
N SER A 89 -48.38 -25.28 -28.21
CA SER A 89 -48.54 -24.60 -26.91
C SER A 89 -49.31 -23.29 -27.06
N GLY A 90 -50.24 -23.04 -26.15
CA GLY A 90 -51.03 -21.80 -26.12
C GLY A 90 -50.36 -20.68 -25.33
N LYS A 91 -49.31 -20.95 -24.55
CA LYS A 91 -48.57 -19.92 -23.81
C LYS A 91 -47.10 -19.92 -24.21
N TYR A 92 -46.53 -18.73 -24.39
CA TYR A 92 -45.09 -18.53 -24.53
C TYR A 92 -44.59 -17.67 -23.37
N ALA A 93 -43.51 -18.10 -22.72
CA ALA A 93 -42.85 -17.34 -21.67
C ALA A 93 -41.33 -17.30 -21.91
N SER A 94 -40.74 -16.14 -21.70
CA SER A 94 -39.29 -15.97 -21.78
C SER A 94 -38.76 -15.30 -20.52
N LEU A 95 -37.53 -15.65 -20.13
CA LEU A 95 -36.80 -14.95 -19.09
C LEU A 95 -35.37 -14.62 -19.53
N ASP A 96 -34.85 -13.49 -19.03
CA ASP A 96 -33.46 -13.09 -19.14
C ASP A 96 -32.98 -12.39 -17.85
N SER A 97 -31.68 -12.11 -17.75
CA SER A 97 -31.05 -11.49 -16.59
C SER A 97 -30.23 -10.26 -16.99
N ASP A 98 -30.63 -9.07 -16.52
CA ASP A 98 -29.79 -7.88 -16.53
C ASP A 98 -29.03 -7.76 -15.20
N PHE A 99 -27.70 -7.66 -15.30
CA PHE A 99 -26.84 -7.46 -14.13
C PHE A 99 -27.10 -6.13 -13.41
N LYS A 100 -27.59 -5.10 -14.12
CA LYS A 100 -27.95 -3.81 -13.49
C LYS A 100 -29.19 -3.91 -12.61
N ALA A 101 -30.04 -4.90 -12.85
CA ALA A 101 -31.31 -5.09 -12.16
C ALA A 101 -31.52 -6.56 -11.76
N ILE A 102 -30.50 -7.23 -11.23
CA ILE A 102 -30.44 -8.70 -11.04
C ILE A 102 -31.61 -9.34 -10.26
N ARG A 103 -32.38 -8.56 -9.47
CA ARG A 103 -33.58 -9.01 -8.76
C ARG A 103 -34.89 -8.80 -9.52
N LYS A 104 -34.90 -7.95 -10.55
CA LYS A 104 -36.06 -7.75 -11.42
C LYS A 104 -36.11 -8.93 -12.40
N LYS A 105 -37.18 -9.73 -12.34
CA LYS A 105 -37.48 -10.69 -13.40
C LYS A 105 -37.72 -9.89 -14.69
N LEU A 106 -36.82 -10.04 -15.65
CA LEU A 106 -37.00 -9.55 -17.01
C LEU A 106 -37.57 -10.72 -17.79
N GLY A 107 -38.89 -10.73 -17.91
CA GLY A 107 -39.63 -11.73 -18.65
C GLY A 107 -40.84 -11.11 -19.30
N ALA A 108 -41.24 -11.71 -20.41
CA ALA A 108 -42.48 -11.42 -21.10
C ALA A 108 -43.19 -12.73 -21.37
N ASN A 109 -44.50 -12.72 -21.10
CA ASN A 109 -45.40 -13.83 -21.33
C ASN A 109 -46.41 -13.39 -22.39
N MET A 110 -46.64 -14.23 -23.39
CA MET A 110 -47.72 -14.05 -24.35
C MET A 110 -48.69 -15.22 -24.21
N ASP A 111 -49.96 -14.88 -23.97
CA ASP A 111 -51.06 -15.81 -24.08
C ASP A 111 -51.52 -15.82 -25.54
N VAL A 112 -51.39 -16.97 -26.17
CA VAL A 112 -51.72 -17.28 -27.56
C VAL A 112 -52.86 -18.30 -27.52
N ALA A 113 -53.92 -17.97 -26.79
CA ALA A 113 -55.05 -18.84 -26.52
C ALA A 113 -55.55 -19.58 -27.78
N ASP A 114 -55.91 -20.85 -27.62
CA ASP A 114 -56.52 -21.63 -28.68
C ASP A 114 -57.61 -22.57 -28.17
N ASP A 115 -58.55 -22.91 -29.05
CA ASP A 115 -59.72 -23.75 -28.75
C ASP A 115 -59.39 -25.25 -28.88
N HIS A 116 -58.47 -25.73 -28.04
CA HIS A 116 -58.13 -27.15 -27.91
C HIS A 116 -57.61 -27.52 -26.52
N ASP A 117 -57.86 -28.75 -26.05
CA ASP A 117 -57.51 -29.23 -24.69
C ASP A 117 -56.03 -29.03 -24.28
N LEU A 118 -55.12 -28.95 -25.26
CA LEU A 118 -53.68 -28.76 -25.04
C LEU A 118 -53.24 -27.28 -25.02
N SER A 119 -54.14 -26.29 -25.13
CA SER A 119 -53.74 -24.88 -25.26
C SER A 119 -53.23 -24.29 -23.93
N ASP A 120 -53.52 -24.94 -22.81
CA ASP A 120 -53.00 -24.52 -21.51
C ASP A 120 -51.47 -24.74 -21.32
N PHE A 121 -50.80 -25.48 -22.21
CA PHE A 121 -49.36 -25.73 -22.11
C PHE A 121 -48.50 -24.49 -22.47
N GLU A 122 -47.39 -24.34 -21.73
CA GLU A 122 -46.46 -23.22 -21.83
C GLU A 122 -45.10 -23.66 -22.42
N LEU A 123 -44.65 -22.95 -23.46
CA LEU A 123 -43.30 -23.02 -23.98
C LEU A 123 -42.42 -21.98 -23.28
N PHE A 124 -41.40 -22.44 -22.54
CA PHE A 124 -40.51 -21.59 -21.75
C PHE A 124 -39.09 -21.51 -22.35
N GLU A 125 -38.57 -20.29 -22.53
CA GLU A 125 -37.24 -20.03 -23.11
C GLU A 125 -36.33 -19.20 -22.17
N PHE A 126 -35.09 -19.67 -21.96
CA PHE A 126 -34.02 -18.94 -21.28
C PHE A 126 -32.68 -19.19 -22.01
N SER A 127 -31.90 -18.17 -22.39
CA SER A 127 -32.11 -16.72 -22.21
C SER A 127 -32.90 -16.08 -23.36
N GLY A 128 -33.91 -15.26 -23.05
CA GLY A 128 -34.81 -14.63 -24.02
C GLY A 128 -34.19 -13.59 -25.00
N GLY A 129 -32.91 -13.21 -24.83
CA GLY A 129 -32.15 -12.43 -25.82
C GLY A 129 -32.18 -10.91 -25.63
N TYR A 130 -33.01 -10.40 -24.72
CA TYR A 130 -33.22 -8.96 -24.49
C TYR A 130 -32.55 -8.42 -23.21
N PHE A 131 -32.31 -7.11 -23.19
CA PHE A 131 -31.66 -6.41 -22.06
C PHE A 131 -32.55 -5.33 -21.40
N ALA A 132 -33.75 -5.08 -21.92
CA ALA A 132 -34.73 -4.17 -21.35
C ALA A 132 -36.13 -4.81 -21.39
N SER A 133 -37.03 -4.39 -20.49
CA SER A 133 -38.38 -4.95 -20.44
C SER A 133 -39.25 -4.58 -21.64
N ALA A 134 -39.01 -3.44 -22.29
CA ALA A 134 -39.74 -3.05 -23.50
C ALA A 134 -39.42 -3.98 -24.69
N ASP A 135 -38.17 -4.44 -24.80
CA ASP A 135 -37.74 -5.36 -25.85
C ASP A 135 -38.33 -6.77 -25.60
N ALA A 136 -38.51 -7.16 -24.33
CA ALA A 136 -39.04 -8.46 -23.92
C ALA A 136 -40.45 -8.70 -24.48
N ASP A 137 -41.36 -7.74 -24.31
CA ASP A 137 -42.74 -7.85 -24.81
C ASP A 137 -42.78 -7.96 -26.34
N SER A 138 -41.91 -7.22 -27.04
CA SER A 138 -41.80 -7.31 -28.50
C SER A 138 -41.27 -8.66 -28.98
N ARG A 139 -40.31 -9.26 -28.26
CA ARG A 139 -39.79 -10.60 -28.62
C ARG A 139 -40.76 -11.72 -28.23
N ALA A 140 -41.47 -11.61 -27.12
CA ALA A 140 -42.57 -12.53 -26.81
C ALA A 140 -43.68 -12.44 -27.86
N ARG A 141 -44.00 -11.24 -28.37
CA ARG A 141 -44.95 -11.05 -29.48
C ARG A 141 -44.52 -11.79 -30.74
N VAL A 142 -43.29 -11.57 -31.21
CA VAL A 142 -42.75 -12.27 -32.39
C VAL A 142 -42.80 -13.80 -32.23
N ARG A 143 -42.55 -14.33 -31.02
CA ARG A 143 -42.57 -15.77 -30.76
C ARG A 143 -43.98 -16.34 -30.64
N GLY A 144 -44.94 -15.59 -30.11
CA GLY A 144 -46.35 -16.00 -30.14
C GLY A 144 -46.92 -15.95 -31.55
N ASP A 145 -46.63 -14.90 -32.32
CA ASP A 145 -46.96 -14.81 -33.75
C ASP A 145 -46.36 -16.02 -34.54
N GLU A 146 -45.12 -16.44 -34.24
CA GLU A 146 -44.48 -17.64 -34.82
C GLU A 146 -45.26 -18.94 -34.47
N LEU A 147 -45.78 -19.07 -33.25
CA LEU A 147 -46.63 -20.21 -32.88
C LEU A 147 -47.97 -20.17 -33.61
N ILE A 148 -48.63 -19.00 -33.74
CA ILE A 148 -49.88 -18.84 -34.50
C ILE A 148 -49.68 -19.30 -35.95
N ALA A 149 -48.66 -18.77 -36.64
CA ALA A 149 -48.38 -19.06 -38.04
C ALA A 149 -48.09 -20.55 -38.33
N ARG A 150 -47.71 -21.33 -37.32
CA ARG A 150 -47.49 -22.78 -37.45
C ARG A 150 -48.76 -23.61 -37.25
N ARG A 151 -49.78 -23.09 -36.56
CA ARG A 151 -50.99 -23.84 -36.16
C ARG A 151 -51.90 -24.17 -37.32
N ASP A 152 -52.29 -23.19 -38.12
CA ASP A 152 -53.24 -23.38 -39.22
C ASP A 152 -52.52 -23.15 -40.55
N ARG A 153 -52.42 -24.20 -41.34
CA ARG A 153 -51.81 -24.17 -42.67
C ARG A 153 -52.70 -24.92 -43.64
N HIS A 154 -52.71 -24.43 -44.87
CA HIS A 154 -53.42 -25.08 -45.96
C HIS A 154 -52.47 -25.29 -47.12
N TRP A 155 -52.76 -26.30 -47.93
CA TRP A 155 -52.07 -26.53 -49.17
C TRP A 155 -53.08 -26.69 -50.30
N ALA A 156 -52.75 -26.09 -51.43
CA ALA A 156 -53.59 -26.06 -52.61
C ALA A 156 -52.79 -26.55 -53.83
N THR A 157 -53.47 -27.22 -54.77
CA THR A 157 -52.90 -27.57 -56.07
C THR A 157 -53.63 -26.83 -57.17
N THR A 158 -52.87 -26.20 -58.06
CA THR A 158 -53.38 -25.45 -59.22
C THR A 158 -52.47 -25.65 -60.43
N SER A 159 -53.02 -25.46 -61.63
CA SER A 159 -52.28 -25.42 -62.89
C SER A 159 -51.89 -24.00 -63.31
N TRP A 160 -52.39 -22.96 -62.62
CA TRP A 160 -52.20 -21.54 -62.93
C TRP A 160 -50.75 -21.08 -62.70
N PRO A 161 -50.04 -20.58 -63.73
CA PRO A 161 -48.64 -20.17 -63.59
C PRO A 161 -48.41 -18.77 -63.02
N ASP A 162 -49.46 -18.00 -62.72
CA ASP A 162 -49.33 -16.66 -62.10
C ASP A 162 -49.01 -16.72 -60.59
N VAL A 163 -49.02 -17.91 -59.98
CA VAL A 163 -48.87 -18.10 -58.53
C VAL A 163 -47.41 -18.07 -58.09
N ALA A 164 -47.09 -17.16 -57.16
CA ALA A 164 -45.75 -16.97 -56.63
C ALA A 164 -45.77 -16.76 -55.10
N ALA A 165 -44.71 -17.18 -54.42
CA ALA A 165 -44.55 -16.95 -52.98
C ALA A 165 -44.41 -15.45 -52.68
N GLY A 166 -45.07 -14.98 -51.61
CA GLY A 166 -45.14 -13.57 -51.26
C GLY A 166 -46.25 -12.77 -51.96
N GLN A 167 -47.11 -13.41 -52.75
CA GLN A 167 -48.35 -12.82 -53.24
C GLN A 167 -49.56 -13.30 -52.42
N ARG A 168 -50.63 -12.49 -52.38
CA ARG A 168 -51.94 -12.88 -51.80
C ARG A 168 -53.00 -13.10 -52.87
N PHE A 169 -53.98 -13.94 -52.56
CA PHE A 169 -55.14 -14.21 -53.42
C PHE A 169 -56.40 -14.44 -52.56
N THR A 170 -57.56 -14.20 -53.16
CA THR A 170 -58.86 -14.58 -52.58
C THR A 170 -59.21 -16.00 -53.05
N PHE A 171 -59.49 -16.90 -52.11
CA PHE A 171 -60.05 -18.22 -52.40
C PHE A 171 -61.59 -18.16 -52.34
N GLU A 172 -62.25 -18.69 -53.36
CA GLU A 172 -63.72 -18.78 -53.45
C GLU A 172 -64.16 -20.19 -53.88
N GLY A 173 -65.30 -20.64 -53.35
CA GLY A 173 -65.99 -21.85 -53.82
C GLY A 173 -65.68 -23.12 -53.03
N ASP A 174 -65.19 -23.00 -51.79
CA ASP A 174 -65.12 -24.14 -50.87
C ASP A 174 -66.48 -24.85 -50.77
N PRO A 175 -66.57 -26.21 -50.88
CA PRO A 175 -67.85 -26.91 -50.85
C PRO A 175 -68.69 -26.67 -49.59
N ASP A 176 -68.03 -26.37 -48.46
CA ASP A 176 -68.65 -26.06 -47.17
C ASP A 176 -68.70 -24.54 -46.88
N GLY A 177 -68.14 -23.69 -47.77
CA GLY A 177 -67.98 -22.24 -47.60
C GLY A 177 -67.11 -21.81 -46.40
N SER A 178 -66.50 -22.77 -45.71
CA SER A 178 -65.77 -22.59 -44.46
C SER A 178 -64.36 -22.04 -44.63
N ARG A 179 -63.82 -22.15 -45.84
CA ARG A 179 -62.44 -21.80 -46.21
C ARG A 179 -62.36 -20.60 -47.15
N ASP A 180 -63.48 -20.01 -47.59
CA ASP A 180 -63.48 -18.84 -48.47
C ASP A 180 -62.89 -17.62 -47.75
N GLY A 181 -61.90 -16.94 -48.34
CA GLY A 181 -61.15 -15.86 -47.67
C GLY A 181 -59.89 -15.39 -48.40
N GLU A 182 -59.16 -14.43 -47.81
CA GLU A 182 -57.84 -14.00 -48.34
C GLU A 182 -56.69 -14.85 -47.76
N TYR A 183 -55.83 -15.36 -48.64
CA TYR A 183 -54.68 -16.19 -48.31
C TYR A 183 -53.36 -15.62 -48.86
N LEU A 184 -52.31 -15.73 -48.06
CA LEU A 184 -50.92 -15.46 -48.41
C LEU A 184 -50.25 -16.75 -48.88
N ILE A 185 -49.59 -16.72 -50.04
CA ILE A 185 -48.74 -17.83 -50.51
C ILE A 185 -47.40 -17.76 -49.79
N ALA A 186 -47.22 -18.61 -48.77
CA ALA A 186 -45.99 -18.72 -47.98
C ALA A 186 -44.92 -19.58 -48.68
N GLY A 187 -45.33 -20.52 -49.54
CA GLY A 187 -44.45 -21.34 -50.35
C GLY A 187 -45.12 -21.76 -51.67
N CYS A 188 -44.33 -21.92 -52.72
CA CYS A 188 -44.77 -22.40 -54.03
C CYS A 188 -43.74 -23.38 -54.59
N THR A 189 -44.10 -24.65 -54.64
CA THR A 189 -43.30 -25.72 -55.26
C THR A 189 -43.97 -26.10 -56.57
N PHE A 190 -43.23 -26.12 -57.68
CA PHE A 190 -43.83 -26.36 -58.98
C PHE A 190 -43.04 -27.36 -59.83
N VAL A 191 -43.76 -28.08 -60.69
CA VAL A 191 -43.19 -28.97 -61.70
C VAL A 191 -43.77 -28.60 -63.06
N LEU A 192 -42.88 -28.41 -64.03
CA LEU A 192 -43.21 -28.10 -65.42
C LEU A 192 -42.71 -29.24 -66.31
N THR A 193 -43.64 -29.96 -66.94
CA THR A 193 -43.30 -31.02 -67.89
C THR A 193 -43.34 -30.48 -69.32
N HIS A 194 -42.28 -30.71 -70.10
CA HIS A 194 -42.27 -30.29 -71.51
C HIS A 194 -43.14 -31.26 -72.35
N SER A 195 -44.01 -30.74 -73.23
CA SER A 195 -44.91 -31.55 -74.08
C SER A 195 -44.15 -32.48 -75.05
N GLY A 196 -42.97 -32.02 -75.48
CA GLY A 196 -42.08 -32.70 -76.42
C GLY A 196 -41.80 -31.82 -77.64
N TYR A 197 -40.78 -32.16 -78.42
CA TYR A 197 -40.55 -31.53 -79.72
C TYR A 197 -41.39 -32.25 -80.79
N GLU A 198 -42.05 -31.50 -81.66
CA GLU A 198 -42.75 -32.05 -82.82
C GLU A 198 -41.76 -32.80 -83.73
N GLY A 199 -41.92 -34.12 -83.84
CA GLY A 199 -41.13 -34.97 -84.74
C GLY A 199 -40.44 -36.19 -84.10
N LEU A 200 -40.35 -36.27 -82.77
CA LEU A 200 -39.79 -37.46 -82.10
C LEU A 200 -40.87 -38.53 -81.85
N SER A 201 -40.58 -39.78 -82.20
CA SER A 201 -41.48 -40.91 -81.91
C SER A 201 -41.54 -41.17 -80.41
N MET A 202 -42.65 -40.80 -79.78
CA MET A 202 -42.87 -40.97 -78.33
C MET A 202 -42.83 -42.45 -77.94
N ARG A 203 -41.87 -42.83 -77.09
CA ARG A 203 -41.71 -44.22 -76.62
C ARG A 203 -41.34 -44.37 -75.15
N GLU A 204 -40.98 -43.28 -74.49
CA GLU A 204 -40.78 -43.21 -73.03
C GLU A 204 -42.07 -42.75 -72.37
N ALA A 205 -42.49 -43.46 -71.31
CA ALA A 205 -43.52 -42.97 -70.40
C ALA A 205 -42.99 -41.73 -69.67
N GLY A 206 -43.84 -40.74 -69.44
CA GLY A 206 -43.47 -39.62 -68.55
C GLY A 206 -43.31 -40.13 -67.12
N GLU A 207 -42.33 -39.62 -66.39
CA GLU A 207 -42.26 -39.78 -64.94
C GLU A 207 -43.52 -39.19 -64.29
N SER A 208 -43.92 -39.73 -63.14
CA SER A 208 -45.06 -39.22 -62.39
C SER A 208 -44.73 -37.85 -61.82
N VAL A 209 -45.64 -36.88 -61.97
CA VAL A 209 -45.45 -35.55 -61.36
C VAL A 209 -45.44 -35.66 -59.83
N ALA A 210 -46.16 -36.65 -59.28
CA ALA A 210 -46.13 -37.01 -57.87
C ALA A 210 -44.71 -37.39 -57.36
N ASP A 211 -44.01 -38.29 -58.07
CA ASP A 211 -42.68 -38.78 -57.66
C ASP A 211 -41.64 -37.63 -57.64
N VAL A 212 -41.73 -36.72 -58.63
CA VAL A 212 -40.86 -35.53 -58.72
C VAL A 212 -41.16 -34.54 -57.58
N LEU A 213 -42.45 -34.32 -57.26
CA LEU A 213 -42.84 -33.47 -56.13
C LEU A 213 -42.42 -34.07 -54.78
N GLU A 214 -42.53 -35.39 -54.59
CA GLU A 214 -42.05 -36.07 -53.37
C GLU A 214 -40.53 -35.92 -53.20
N ALA A 215 -39.77 -36.03 -54.29
CA ALA A 215 -38.32 -35.83 -54.28
C ALA A 215 -37.95 -34.37 -53.94
N LEU A 216 -38.62 -33.37 -54.51
CA LEU A 216 -38.38 -31.95 -54.20
C LEU A 216 -38.75 -31.63 -52.74
N LEU A 217 -39.85 -32.16 -52.23
CA LEU A 217 -40.27 -32.01 -50.84
C LEU A 217 -39.37 -32.75 -49.83
N ALA A 218 -38.47 -33.61 -50.28
CA ALA A 218 -37.48 -34.24 -49.40
C ALA A 218 -36.41 -33.25 -48.90
N GLU A 219 -36.18 -32.17 -49.65
CA GLU A 219 -35.20 -31.12 -49.33
C GLU A 219 -35.87 -29.83 -48.78
N ASP A 220 -37.21 -29.76 -48.76
CA ASP A 220 -37.96 -28.61 -48.26
C ASP A 220 -37.96 -28.53 -46.71
N THR A 221 -37.15 -27.62 -46.18
CA THR A 221 -37.07 -27.35 -44.75
C THR A 221 -38.29 -26.63 -44.16
N VAL A 222 -39.13 -25.99 -44.98
CA VAL A 222 -40.30 -25.20 -44.53
C VAL A 222 -41.50 -26.11 -44.23
N ASN A 223 -41.73 -27.12 -45.09
CA ASN A 223 -42.77 -28.12 -44.89
C ASN A 223 -42.26 -29.43 -44.23
N ALA A 224 -40.98 -29.53 -43.86
CA ALA A 224 -40.39 -30.74 -43.25
C ALA A 224 -41.20 -31.32 -42.07
N GLU A 225 -41.72 -30.46 -41.19
CA GLU A 225 -42.52 -30.87 -40.02
C GLU A 225 -43.97 -31.29 -40.37
N THR A 226 -44.43 -31.00 -41.58
CA THR A 226 -45.79 -31.28 -42.08
C THR A 226 -45.79 -32.19 -43.32
N ARG A 227 -44.63 -32.79 -43.64
CA ARG A 227 -44.37 -33.51 -44.89
C ARG A 227 -45.40 -34.61 -45.16
N ASP A 228 -45.78 -35.39 -44.14
CA ASP A 228 -46.74 -36.49 -44.29
C ASP A 228 -48.11 -36.02 -44.82
N VAL A 229 -48.56 -34.83 -44.41
CA VAL A 229 -49.80 -34.22 -44.90
C VAL A 229 -49.65 -33.81 -46.37
N VAL A 230 -48.51 -33.21 -46.73
CA VAL A 230 -48.24 -32.78 -48.11
C VAL A 230 -48.12 -33.99 -49.05
N LEU A 231 -47.52 -35.09 -48.58
CA LEU A 231 -47.46 -36.35 -49.32
C LEU A 231 -48.84 -37.00 -49.47
N ASP A 232 -49.70 -36.97 -48.45
CA ASP A 232 -51.09 -37.45 -48.60
C ASP A 232 -51.85 -36.65 -49.66
N ILE A 233 -51.69 -35.33 -49.71
CA ILE A 233 -52.27 -34.48 -50.77
C ILE A 233 -51.78 -34.88 -52.16
N ILE A 234 -50.48 -35.15 -52.30
CA ILE A 234 -49.90 -35.63 -53.56
C ILE A 234 -50.51 -36.99 -53.92
N HIS A 235 -50.40 -37.99 -53.05
CA HIS A 235 -50.86 -39.37 -53.25
C HIS A 235 -52.37 -39.52 -53.47
N SER A 236 -53.15 -38.61 -52.92
CA SER A 236 -54.60 -38.64 -53.10
C SER A 236 -55.09 -37.89 -54.34
N THR A 237 -54.22 -37.15 -55.06
CA THR A 237 -54.59 -36.32 -56.23
C THR A 237 -54.35 -37.06 -57.56
N PRO A 238 -55.39 -37.55 -58.25
CA PRO A 238 -55.20 -38.42 -59.42
C PRO A 238 -54.49 -37.75 -60.59
N ALA A 239 -54.66 -36.43 -60.74
CA ALA A 239 -54.04 -35.64 -61.81
C ALA A 239 -52.50 -35.62 -61.76
N LEU A 240 -51.89 -35.82 -60.58
CA LEU A 240 -50.44 -35.81 -60.41
C LEU A 240 -49.78 -37.18 -60.69
N HIS A 241 -50.57 -38.26 -60.71
CA HIS A 241 -50.08 -39.63 -60.90
C HIS A 241 -49.98 -40.07 -62.36
N GLY A 242 -50.69 -39.37 -63.25
CA GLY A 242 -50.57 -39.58 -64.68
C GLY A 242 -49.25 -39.01 -65.19
N GLY A 243 -48.55 -39.75 -66.06
CA GLY A 243 -47.41 -39.24 -66.82
C GLY A 243 -47.84 -38.21 -67.87
N ALA A 244 -48.30 -37.05 -67.42
CA ALA A 244 -48.79 -35.95 -68.24
C ALA A 244 -47.62 -35.21 -68.90
N ARG A 245 -47.74 -34.93 -70.20
CA ARG A 245 -46.76 -34.18 -70.99
C ARG A 245 -47.32 -32.79 -71.28
N GLY A 246 -46.56 -31.74 -71.02
CA GLY A 246 -47.04 -30.37 -71.21
C GLY A 246 -47.90 -29.85 -70.06
N ALA A 247 -47.89 -30.55 -68.91
CA ALA A 247 -48.60 -30.16 -67.71
C ALA A 247 -47.72 -29.28 -66.80
N SER A 248 -48.35 -28.25 -66.24
CA SER A 248 -47.84 -27.44 -65.12
C SER A 248 -48.63 -27.78 -63.86
N ALA A 249 -47.93 -28.07 -62.77
CA ALA A 249 -48.53 -28.29 -61.45
C ALA A 249 -47.81 -27.41 -60.42
N PHE A 250 -48.58 -26.59 -59.71
CA PHE A 250 -48.13 -25.72 -58.64
C PHE A 250 -48.78 -26.19 -57.34
N LEU A 251 -47.94 -26.56 -56.38
CA LEU A 251 -48.29 -26.89 -55.00
C LEU A 251 -48.00 -25.66 -54.14
N LEU A 252 -49.05 -25.08 -53.60
CA LEU A 252 -48.99 -23.88 -52.76
C LEU A 252 -49.06 -24.27 -51.29
N THR A 253 -48.19 -23.70 -50.46
CA THR A 253 -48.38 -23.63 -49.00
C THR A 253 -48.95 -22.25 -48.69
N VAL A 254 -50.15 -22.19 -48.11
CA VAL A 254 -50.91 -20.94 -47.92
C VAL A 254 -51.38 -20.77 -46.48
N LEU A 255 -51.44 -19.51 -46.05
CA LEU A 255 -51.82 -19.08 -44.71
C LEU A 255 -52.93 -18.02 -44.82
N PRO A 256 -53.94 -17.98 -43.94
CA PRO A 256 -54.91 -16.88 -43.92
C PRO A 256 -54.20 -15.53 -43.69
N VAL A 257 -54.54 -14.49 -44.45
CA VAL A 257 -53.89 -13.16 -44.34
C VAL A 257 -54.09 -12.52 -42.96
N GLU A 258 -55.16 -12.88 -42.25
CA GLU A 258 -55.44 -12.44 -40.88
C GLU A 258 -54.42 -12.96 -39.85
N LEU A 259 -53.70 -14.05 -40.15
CA LEU A 259 -52.68 -14.60 -39.27
C LEU A 259 -51.31 -13.96 -39.56
N PRO A 260 -50.64 -13.35 -38.56
CA PRO A 260 -49.35 -12.71 -38.79
C PRO A 260 -48.26 -13.75 -39.05
N PHE A 261 -47.71 -13.78 -40.27
CA PHE A 261 -46.60 -14.67 -40.59
C PHE A 261 -45.31 -14.24 -39.88
N ARG A 262 -44.62 -15.21 -39.29
CA ARG A 262 -43.23 -15.11 -38.84
C ARG A 262 -42.47 -16.31 -39.37
N PRO A 263 -41.21 -16.14 -39.78
CA PRO A 263 -40.38 -17.26 -40.19
C PRO A 263 -40.07 -18.16 -38.98
N ALA A 264 -40.00 -19.46 -39.25
CA ALA A 264 -39.50 -20.43 -38.28
C ALA A 264 -38.00 -20.20 -38.02
N ARG A 265 -37.56 -20.37 -36.76
CA ARG A 265 -36.12 -20.39 -36.40
C ARG A 265 -35.41 -21.65 -36.91
N CYS A 266 -35.17 -21.73 -38.21
CA CYS A 266 -34.48 -22.84 -38.88
C CYS A 266 -32.96 -22.65 -38.92
N THR A 267 -32.45 -21.42 -38.91
CA THR A 267 -31.01 -21.17 -39.00
C THR A 267 -30.34 -21.43 -37.63
N PRO A 268 -29.37 -22.37 -37.54
CA PRO A 268 -28.77 -22.72 -36.25
C PRO A 268 -28.00 -21.54 -35.67
N LYS A 269 -28.36 -21.12 -34.45
CA LYS A 269 -27.62 -20.08 -33.72
C LYS A 269 -26.21 -20.59 -33.40
N VAL A 270 -25.21 -19.80 -33.78
CA VAL A 270 -23.81 -20.10 -33.48
C VAL A 270 -23.56 -20.11 -31.98
N THR A 271 -22.92 -21.16 -31.49
CA THR A 271 -22.43 -21.27 -30.12
C THR A 271 -20.90 -21.23 -30.08
N MET A 272 -20.36 -20.53 -29.09
CA MET A 272 -18.94 -20.54 -28.78
C MET A 272 -18.57 -21.89 -28.15
N PRO A 273 -17.59 -22.64 -28.69
CA PRO A 273 -17.24 -23.97 -28.18
C PRO A 273 -16.47 -23.94 -26.85
N GLY A 274 -16.07 -22.76 -26.38
CA GLY A 274 -15.38 -22.56 -25.12
C GLY A 274 -14.73 -21.17 -25.02
N PRO A 275 -14.03 -20.89 -23.91
CA PRO A 275 -13.37 -19.60 -23.68
C PRO A 275 -12.26 -19.30 -24.69
N GLN A 276 -12.00 -18.02 -24.92
CA GLN A 276 -10.97 -17.52 -25.84
C GLN A 276 -10.13 -16.44 -25.18
N SER A 277 -8.88 -16.29 -25.61
CA SER A 277 -8.04 -15.16 -25.21
C SER A 277 -8.42 -13.87 -25.96
N GLY A 278 -8.16 -12.74 -25.32
CA GLY A 278 -8.23 -11.42 -25.94
C GLY A 278 -7.38 -10.40 -25.18
N ILE A 279 -7.03 -9.31 -25.84
CA ILE A 279 -6.14 -8.27 -25.32
C ILE A 279 -6.98 -7.08 -24.85
N VAL A 280 -6.80 -6.61 -23.62
CA VAL A 280 -7.55 -5.45 -23.09
C VAL A 280 -7.14 -4.15 -23.81
N VAL A 281 -8.11 -3.34 -24.23
CA VAL A 281 -7.90 -2.13 -25.05
C VAL A 281 -8.63 -0.90 -24.50
N GLY A 282 -8.20 0.28 -24.95
CA GLY A 282 -8.76 1.56 -24.57
C GLY A 282 -8.04 2.74 -25.25
N PRO A 283 -8.34 3.98 -24.84
CA PRO A 283 -7.80 5.18 -25.48
C PRO A 283 -6.28 5.28 -25.38
N LYS A 284 -5.65 5.73 -26.47
CA LYS A 284 -4.20 5.90 -26.57
C LYS A 284 -3.65 6.79 -25.44
N GLY A 285 -2.68 6.28 -24.69
CA GLY A 285 -2.03 6.98 -23.58
C GLY A 285 -2.67 6.76 -22.20
N GLN A 286 -3.74 5.95 -22.10
CA GLN A 286 -4.25 5.46 -20.81
C GLN A 286 -3.66 4.07 -20.50
N GLU A 287 -3.42 3.76 -19.22
CA GLU A 287 -3.09 2.40 -18.76
C GLU A 287 -4.35 1.61 -18.33
N ILE A 288 -5.39 2.31 -17.90
CA ILE A 288 -6.63 1.72 -17.37
C ILE A 288 -7.80 2.44 -18.04
N HIS A 289 -8.66 1.66 -18.69
CA HIS A 289 -9.92 2.15 -19.27
C HIS A 289 -11.07 1.26 -18.80
N ALA A 290 -11.72 1.70 -17.73
CA ALA A 290 -12.80 0.97 -17.06
C ALA A 290 -13.99 1.88 -16.80
N ASP A 291 -15.19 1.30 -16.74
CA ASP A 291 -16.41 2.02 -16.36
C ASP A 291 -16.73 1.91 -14.86
N GLU A 292 -17.84 2.53 -14.43
CA GLU A 292 -18.36 2.51 -13.06
C GLU A 292 -18.59 1.09 -12.50
N PHE A 293 -18.81 0.10 -13.38
CA PHE A 293 -19.03 -1.30 -13.00
C PHE A 293 -17.74 -2.15 -13.07
N GLY A 294 -16.57 -1.53 -13.28
CA GLY A 294 -15.29 -2.22 -13.42
C GLY A 294 -15.18 -3.05 -14.71
N ARG A 295 -15.93 -2.70 -15.75
CA ARG A 295 -15.92 -3.38 -17.05
C ARG A 295 -14.85 -2.78 -17.96
N VAL A 296 -14.22 -3.63 -18.77
CA VAL A 296 -13.17 -3.24 -19.72
C VAL A 296 -13.57 -3.58 -21.15
N LYS A 297 -12.80 -3.11 -22.13
CA LYS A 297 -12.94 -3.49 -23.55
C LYS A 297 -11.78 -4.38 -23.96
N VAL A 298 -11.99 -5.24 -24.96
CA VAL A 298 -11.05 -6.27 -25.38
C VAL A 298 -10.97 -6.28 -26.91
N GLN A 299 -9.81 -6.57 -27.47
CA GLN A 299 -9.62 -6.93 -28.88
C GLN A 299 -9.50 -8.46 -28.95
N PHE A 300 -10.41 -9.11 -29.68
CA PHE A 300 -10.30 -10.54 -29.97
C PHE A 300 -9.31 -10.78 -31.11
N HIS A 301 -8.59 -11.90 -31.07
CA HIS A 301 -7.58 -12.24 -32.09
C HIS A 301 -8.18 -12.50 -33.49
N TRP A 302 -9.47 -12.82 -33.58
CA TRP A 302 -10.19 -13.02 -34.85
C TRP A 302 -10.87 -11.75 -35.38
N ASP A 303 -10.93 -10.66 -34.60
CA ASP A 303 -11.44 -9.38 -35.10
C ASP A 303 -10.37 -8.71 -35.99
N ARG A 304 -10.66 -8.66 -37.28
CA ARG A 304 -9.82 -8.11 -38.36
C ARG A 304 -10.06 -6.62 -38.60
N TYR A 305 -11.11 -6.03 -38.04
CA TYR A 305 -11.57 -4.68 -38.35
C TYR A 305 -11.36 -3.70 -37.18
N GLY A 306 -11.32 -4.20 -35.94
CA GLY A 306 -10.94 -3.43 -34.77
C GLY A 306 -9.52 -2.87 -34.86
N LYS A 307 -9.33 -1.67 -34.33
CA LYS A 307 -8.04 -0.95 -34.34
C LYS A 307 -7.30 -1.02 -33.01
N SER A 308 -7.70 -1.96 -32.14
CA SER A 308 -7.23 -2.05 -30.75
C SER A 308 -7.42 -0.74 -29.95
N ASP A 309 -8.53 -0.04 -30.21
CA ASP A 309 -8.91 1.24 -29.60
C ASP A 309 -10.16 1.10 -28.70
N GLU A 310 -10.68 2.21 -28.17
CA GLU A 310 -11.88 2.20 -27.34
C GLU A 310 -13.19 1.84 -28.08
N LYS A 311 -13.14 1.54 -29.38
CA LYS A 311 -14.33 1.17 -30.19
C LYS A 311 -14.37 -0.31 -30.58
N SER A 312 -13.32 -1.07 -30.27
CA SER A 312 -13.17 -2.49 -30.64
C SER A 312 -14.33 -3.37 -30.15
N THR A 313 -14.76 -3.26 -28.88
CA THR A 313 -15.89 -4.05 -28.34
C THR A 313 -16.81 -3.25 -27.41
N CYS A 314 -17.92 -3.89 -27.04
CA CYS A 314 -18.72 -3.52 -25.88
C CYS A 314 -17.92 -3.64 -24.56
N TYR A 315 -18.50 -3.11 -23.47
CA TYR A 315 -17.95 -3.21 -22.11
C TYR A 315 -18.23 -4.58 -21.49
N ILE A 316 -17.18 -5.38 -21.33
CA ILE A 316 -17.18 -6.77 -20.85
C ILE A 316 -16.99 -6.79 -19.33
N ARG A 317 -17.82 -7.57 -18.62
CA ARG A 317 -17.69 -7.75 -17.16
C ARG A 317 -16.46 -8.59 -16.82
N VAL A 318 -15.79 -8.24 -15.73
CA VAL A 318 -14.59 -8.94 -15.24
C VAL A 318 -14.94 -9.73 -13.98
N SER A 319 -14.71 -11.03 -14.00
CA SER A 319 -14.76 -11.90 -12.83
C SER A 319 -13.73 -11.44 -11.80
N GLN A 320 -14.15 -11.34 -10.55
CA GLN A 320 -13.34 -10.87 -9.43
C GLN A 320 -13.13 -12.01 -8.42
N PRO A 321 -11.98 -12.08 -7.73
CA PRO A 321 -11.74 -13.14 -6.73
C PRO A 321 -12.80 -13.20 -5.63
N TRP A 322 -13.39 -12.04 -5.28
CA TRP A 322 -14.52 -11.97 -4.35
C TRP A 322 -15.31 -10.68 -4.61
N ALA A 323 -16.63 -10.78 -4.88
CA ALA A 323 -17.48 -9.63 -5.14
C ALA A 323 -18.70 -9.58 -4.20
N GLY A 324 -18.68 -8.66 -3.24
CA GLY A 324 -19.77 -8.36 -2.32
C GLY A 324 -20.42 -7.00 -2.59
N LYS A 325 -21.41 -6.62 -1.77
CA LYS A 325 -22.13 -5.34 -1.91
C LYS A 325 -21.28 -4.17 -1.37
N GLY A 326 -20.34 -3.70 -2.17
CA GLY A 326 -19.42 -2.59 -1.82
C GLY A 326 -18.15 -3.03 -1.07
N TRP A 327 -17.82 -4.32 -1.12
CA TRP A 327 -16.65 -4.92 -0.49
C TRP A 327 -16.22 -6.17 -1.26
N GLY A 328 -14.96 -6.58 -1.16
CA GLY A 328 -14.41 -7.74 -1.88
C GLY A 328 -12.99 -7.51 -2.40
N GLY A 329 -12.49 -8.46 -3.20
CA GLY A 329 -11.21 -8.33 -3.91
C GLY A 329 -11.44 -7.73 -5.29
N TYR A 330 -10.86 -6.56 -5.57
CA TYR A 330 -11.05 -5.84 -6.82
C TYR A 330 -9.74 -5.64 -7.57
N PHE A 331 -9.63 -6.28 -8.73
CA PHE A 331 -8.51 -6.10 -9.65
C PHE A 331 -9.08 -5.79 -11.04
N ILE A 332 -8.63 -4.69 -11.64
CA ILE A 332 -9.00 -4.31 -13.01
C ILE A 332 -7.93 -4.80 -14.01
N PRO A 333 -8.28 -5.34 -15.20
CA PRO A 333 -7.33 -5.54 -16.29
C PRO A 333 -6.82 -4.20 -16.80
N ARG A 334 -5.51 -4.09 -17.04
CA ARG A 334 -4.90 -2.91 -17.69
C ARG A 334 -4.88 -3.07 -19.20
N ILE A 335 -4.80 -1.97 -19.91
CA ILE A 335 -4.62 -1.96 -21.37
C ILE A 335 -3.34 -2.73 -21.73
N GLY A 336 -3.43 -3.56 -22.77
CA GLY A 336 -2.43 -4.55 -23.16
C GLY A 336 -2.61 -5.92 -22.50
N GLN A 337 -3.29 -6.04 -21.35
CA GLN A 337 -3.31 -7.32 -20.63
C GLN A 337 -4.12 -8.42 -21.33
N GLU A 338 -3.59 -9.64 -21.31
CA GLU A 338 -4.29 -10.80 -21.87
C GLU A 338 -5.29 -11.39 -20.86
N VAL A 339 -6.53 -11.55 -21.33
CA VAL A 339 -7.66 -12.02 -20.54
C VAL A 339 -8.33 -13.20 -21.21
N ILE A 340 -8.81 -14.15 -20.39
CA ILE A 340 -9.68 -15.24 -20.85
C ILE A 340 -11.11 -14.73 -20.81
N VAL A 341 -11.75 -14.70 -21.97
CA VAL A 341 -13.15 -14.34 -22.19
C VAL A 341 -13.96 -15.61 -22.44
N ASP A 342 -14.95 -15.86 -21.60
CA ASP A 342 -15.98 -16.88 -21.79
C ASP A 342 -17.28 -16.21 -22.29
N PHE A 343 -18.25 -17.01 -22.72
CA PHE A 343 -19.48 -16.52 -23.36
C PHE A 343 -20.70 -17.13 -22.65
N LEU A 344 -21.56 -16.27 -22.09
CA LEU A 344 -22.73 -16.73 -21.32
C LEU A 344 -23.70 -17.49 -22.22
N ASN A 345 -24.08 -18.71 -21.82
CA ASN A 345 -24.85 -19.67 -22.63
C ASN A 345 -24.18 -20.02 -23.98
N GLY A 346 -22.87 -19.79 -24.12
CA GLY A 346 -22.15 -19.92 -25.39
C GLY A 346 -22.48 -18.83 -26.42
N ASP A 347 -23.18 -17.76 -26.05
CA ASP A 347 -23.62 -16.71 -26.97
C ASP A 347 -22.46 -15.72 -27.31
N PRO A 348 -22.00 -15.60 -28.57
CA PRO A 348 -20.98 -14.64 -28.98
C PRO A 348 -21.27 -13.19 -28.56
N ASP A 349 -22.55 -12.82 -28.45
CA ASP A 349 -22.99 -11.47 -28.10
C ASP A 349 -22.89 -11.18 -26.59
N ARG A 350 -22.58 -12.19 -25.75
CA ARG A 350 -22.57 -12.12 -24.28
C ARG A 350 -21.23 -12.52 -23.62
N PRO A 351 -20.11 -11.83 -23.95
CA PRO A 351 -18.81 -12.11 -23.36
C PRO A 351 -18.74 -11.75 -21.86
N ILE A 352 -17.92 -12.49 -21.13
CA ILE A 352 -17.52 -12.25 -19.74
C ILE A 352 -16.06 -12.66 -19.53
N ILE A 353 -15.24 -11.79 -18.94
CA ILE A 353 -13.84 -12.11 -18.62
C ILE A 353 -13.82 -12.98 -17.37
N MET A 354 -13.31 -14.21 -17.50
CA MET A 354 -13.25 -15.20 -16.42
C MET A 354 -11.85 -15.35 -15.80
N GLY A 355 -10.79 -14.96 -16.52
CA GLY A 355 -9.42 -15.14 -16.06
C GLY A 355 -8.42 -14.20 -16.72
N ARG A 356 -7.16 -14.34 -16.33
CA ARG A 356 -5.99 -13.63 -16.87
C ARG A 356 -4.87 -14.63 -17.07
N VAL A 357 -4.04 -14.38 -18.07
CA VAL A 357 -2.85 -15.20 -18.34
C VAL A 357 -1.63 -14.30 -18.49
N TYR A 358 -0.47 -14.85 -18.16
CA TYR A 358 0.82 -14.24 -18.45
C TYR A 358 1.31 -14.76 -19.80
N ASN A 359 2.02 -13.94 -20.56
CA ASN A 359 2.55 -14.25 -21.89
C ASN A 359 3.97 -13.68 -22.03
N ASP A 360 4.58 -13.76 -23.22
CA ASP A 360 5.98 -13.33 -23.40
C ASP A 360 6.18 -11.81 -23.28
N GLU A 361 5.16 -10.99 -23.56
CA GLU A 361 5.18 -9.54 -23.32
C GLU A 361 4.87 -9.19 -21.86
N GLN A 362 4.18 -10.09 -21.15
CA GLN A 362 3.74 -9.95 -19.76
C GLN A 362 4.21 -11.16 -18.95
N PRO A 363 5.51 -11.22 -18.61
CA PRO A 363 6.06 -12.31 -17.82
C PRO A 363 5.46 -12.32 -16.40
N ILE A 364 5.51 -13.49 -15.76
CA ILE A 364 5.12 -13.62 -14.35
C ILE A 364 6.01 -12.71 -13.45
N PRO A 365 5.50 -12.20 -12.32
CA PRO A 365 6.23 -11.24 -11.49
C PRO A 365 7.38 -11.83 -10.66
N TYR A 366 7.46 -13.16 -10.57
CA TYR A 366 8.42 -13.89 -9.73
C TYR A 366 9.39 -14.71 -10.57
N GLU A 367 10.65 -14.76 -10.15
CA GLU A 367 11.66 -15.59 -10.79
C GLU A 367 11.44 -17.06 -10.42
N SER A 368 11.08 -17.33 -9.15
CA SER A 368 10.92 -18.68 -8.60
C SER A 368 9.47 -19.17 -8.62
N PRO A 369 9.20 -20.45 -8.94
CA PRO A 369 7.90 -21.08 -8.73
C PRO A 369 7.64 -21.49 -7.26
N THR A 370 8.61 -21.33 -6.35
CA THR A 370 8.35 -21.37 -4.88
C THR A 370 7.82 -20.04 -4.33
N GLN A 371 7.81 -18.99 -5.15
CA GLN A 371 7.29 -17.67 -4.78
C GLN A 371 5.86 -17.51 -5.26
N SER A 372 5.00 -17.07 -4.35
CA SER A 372 3.61 -16.72 -4.63
C SER A 372 3.25 -15.37 -4.02
N GLY A 373 2.15 -14.75 -4.46
CA GLY A 373 1.69 -13.48 -3.89
C GLY A 373 1.08 -12.51 -4.90
N PHE A 374 0.99 -11.25 -4.47
CA PHE A 374 0.42 -10.15 -5.22
C PHE A 374 1.45 -9.05 -5.41
N LYS A 375 1.86 -8.79 -6.67
CA LYS A 375 2.69 -7.65 -7.04
C LYS A 375 1.87 -6.66 -7.86
N THR A 376 1.73 -5.44 -7.36
CA THR A 376 1.03 -4.34 -8.05
C THR A 376 2.03 -3.49 -8.85
N ARG A 377 1.56 -2.42 -9.50
CA ARG A 377 2.40 -1.47 -10.24
C ARG A 377 1.80 -0.08 -10.05
N SER A 378 2.62 0.93 -9.76
CA SER A 378 2.14 2.31 -9.72
C SER A 378 1.52 2.73 -11.06
N THR A 379 0.55 3.64 -11.05
CA THR A 379 -0.18 4.08 -12.25
C THR A 379 -0.63 5.53 -12.10
N PRO A 380 -0.56 6.37 -13.14
CA PRO A 380 0.10 6.12 -14.43
C PRO A 380 1.63 6.20 -14.34
N GLY A 381 2.35 5.61 -15.30
CA GLY A 381 3.79 5.76 -15.48
C GLY A 381 4.67 4.96 -14.51
N GLY A 382 4.15 3.88 -13.92
CA GLY A 382 4.93 3.04 -13.00
C GLY A 382 6.06 2.29 -13.70
N ASN A 383 7.30 2.47 -13.24
CA ASN A 383 8.46 1.70 -13.69
C ASN A 383 8.55 0.34 -12.93
N PRO A 384 9.50 -0.55 -13.26
CA PRO A 384 9.68 -1.83 -12.57
C PRO A 384 9.93 -1.76 -11.05
N ASN A 385 10.45 -0.62 -10.55
CA ASN A 385 10.74 -0.41 -9.13
C ASN A 385 9.53 0.14 -8.36
N HIS A 386 8.58 0.81 -9.03
CA HIS A 386 7.42 1.40 -8.35
C HIS A 386 6.29 0.37 -8.16
N TYR A 387 6.16 -0.22 -6.97
CA TYR A 387 5.16 -1.26 -6.69
C TYR A 387 4.81 -1.43 -5.20
N ASN A 388 3.62 -1.98 -4.93
CA ASN A 388 3.31 -2.60 -3.63
C ASN A 388 3.24 -4.12 -3.81
N GLU A 389 3.76 -4.88 -2.85
CA GLU A 389 3.90 -6.33 -2.94
C GLU A 389 3.61 -7.02 -1.60
N ILE A 390 2.91 -8.15 -1.66
CA ILE A 390 2.86 -9.15 -0.59
C ILE A 390 3.34 -10.45 -1.24
N ARG A 391 4.47 -10.98 -0.79
CA ARG A 391 5.12 -12.18 -1.33
C ARG A 391 5.31 -13.23 -0.23
N PHE A 392 4.99 -14.47 -0.56
CA PHE A 392 5.30 -15.66 0.20
C PHE A 392 6.38 -16.44 -0.55
N GLU A 393 7.47 -16.78 0.12
CA GLU A 393 8.52 -17.68 -0.35
C GLU A 393 8.40 -18.98 0.46
N ASP A 394 8.01 -20.08 -0.20
CA ASP A 394 7.81 -21.39 0.42
C ASP A 394 9.04 -22.31 0.29
N LYS A 395 10.20 -21.76 -0.10
CA LYS A 395 11.47 -22.52 -0.16
C LYS A 395 11.92 -22.96 1.23
N LYS A 396 11.87 -24.27 1.47
CA LYS A 396 12.16 -24.90 2.76
C LYS A 396 13.53 -24.48 3.34
N GLY A 397 13.54 -23.97 4.56
CA GLY A 397 14.72 -23.43 5.26
C GLY A 397 15.18 -22.05 4.79
N LYS A 398 14.45 -21.42 3.87
CA LYS A 398 14.63 -20.03 3.41
C LYS A 398 13.25 -19.34 3.27
N GLU A 399 12.25 -19.75 4.07
CA GLU A 399 10.88 -19.25 3.99
C GLU A 399 10.81 -17.75 4.37
N GLU A 400 10.05 -16.96 3.61
CA GLU A 400 9.96 -15.50 3.81
C GLU A 400 8.55 -14.98 3.52
N LEU A 401 8.04 -14.08 4.38
CA LEU A 401 6.90 -13.22 4.08
C LEU A 401 7.39 -11.78 3.91
N THR A 402 7.39 -11.28 2.67
CA THR A 402 7.75 -9.89 2.37
C THR A 402 6.49 -9.05 2.18
N VAL A 403 6.40 -7.92 2.89
CA VAL A 403 5.39 -6.88 2.65
C VAL A 403 6.12 -5.59 2.27
N HIS A 404 5.91 -5.12 1.04
CA HIS A 404 6.51 -3.90 0.52
C HIS A 404 5.43 -2.89 0.13
N ALA A 405 5.55 -1.67 0.64
CA ALA A 405 4.69 -0.55 0.30
C ALA A 405 5.53 0.57 -0.33
N GLU A 406 5.14 1.00 -1.53
CA GLU A 406 5.84 2.02 -2.35
C GLU A 406 5.98 3.37 -1.62
N ARG A 407 5.04 3.68 -0.72
CA ARG A 407 4.91 5.02 -0.13
C ARG A 407 4.49 5.00 1.34
N ASN A 408 3.22 4.72 1.61
CA ASN A 408 2.66 4.73 2.96
C ASN A 408 2.11 3.33 3.27
N MET A 409 2.60 2.71 4.34
CA MET A 409 1.92 1.60 4.99
C MET A 409 1.07 2.16 6.14
N SER A 410 -0.15 1.67 6.30
CA SER A 410 -1.04 2.09 7.39
C SER A 410 -1.79 0.88 7.93
N THR A 411 -1.57 0.57 9.20
CA THR A 411 -2.15 -0.57 9.90
C THR A 411 -3.06 -0.04 11.00
N THR A 412 -4.32 -0.49 10.99
CA THR A 412 -5.31 -0.18 12.03
C THR A 412 -5.80 -1.50 12.61
N VAL A 413 -5.69 -1.65 13.93
CA VAL A 413 -6.19 -2.81 14.68
C VAL A 413 -7.16 -2.29 15.73
N GLU A 414 -8.41 -2.75 15.67
CA GLU A 414 -9.51 -2.23 16.51
C GLU A 414 -9.58 -2.84 17.91
N ASN A 415 -8.77 -3.87 18.19
CA ASN A 415 -8.72 -4.54 19.50
C ASN A 415 -7.28 -4.84 19.91
N ASP A 416 -6.81 -6.09 19.75
CA ASP A 416 -5.49 -6.55 20.19
C ASP A 416 -4.57 -6.80 18.99
N ASP A 417 -3.34 -6.27 19.06
CA ASP A 417 -2.23 -6.58 18.14
C ASP A 417 -1.18 -7.39 18.91
N SER A 418 -0.72 -8.50 18.32
CA SER A 418 0.21 -9.43 18.97
C SER A 418 1.26 -9.91 17.98
N THR A 419 2.53 -9.65 18.31
CA THR A 419 3.69 -10.05 17.50
C THR A 419 4.59 -10.96 18.33
N THR A 420 4.93 -12.14 17.80
CA THR A 420 5.87 -13.09 18.42
C THR A 420 7.00 -13.37 17.44
N VAL A 421 8.24 -13.07 17.83
CA VAL A 421 9.46 -13.33 17.05
C VAL A 421 10.32 -14.30 17.85
N MET A 422 10.66 -15.46 17.28
CA MET A 422 11.38 -16.53 17.97
C MET A 422 12.91 -16.43 17.85
N HIS A 423 13.41 -15.53 17.00
CA HIS A 423 14.85 -15.25 16.82
C HIS A 423 15.09 -13.74 16.99
N ASP A 424 15.50 -13.02 15.95
CA ASP A 424 15.82 -11.59 16.02
C ASP A 424 14.75 -10.71 15.37
N GLN A 425 14.58 -9.49 15.89
CA GLN A 425 13.80 -8.43 15.27
C GLN A 425 14.70 -7.22 14.99
N PHE A 426 14.79 -6.81 13.72
CA PHE A 426 15.46 -5.58 13.30
C PHE A 426 14.42 -4.53 12.90
N LEU A 427 14.56 -3.31 13.43
CA LEU A 427 13.69 -2.18 13.10
C LEU A 427 14.56 -0.95 12.81
N THR A 428 14.55 -0.49 11.57
CA THR A 428 15.22 0.74 11.14
C THR A 428 14.17 1.79 10.79
N VAL A 429 14.36 3.02 11.26
CA VAL A 429 13.52 4.18 10.93
C VAL A 429 14.46 5.33 10.63
N ASP A 430 14.58 5.71 9.36
CA ASP A 430 15.58 6.69 8.89
C ASP A 430 15.27 8.15 9.29
N ASN A 431 14.03 8.40 9.70
CA ASN A 431 13.57 9.70 10.20
C ASN A 431 12.91 9.53 11.59
N ASP A 432 11.71 10.06 11.81
CA ASP A 432 11.09 10.10 13.14
C ASP A 432 10.24 8.86 13.47
N ARG A 433 10.47 8.26 14.64
CA ARG A 433 9.54 7.31 15.28
C ARG A 433 8.81 7.99 16.44
N THR A 434 7.49 8.05 16.37
CA THR A 434 6.63 8.49 17.49
C THR A 434 5.81 7.31 18.01
N ALA A 435 5.84 7.09 19.33
CA ALA A 435 5.00 6.11 20.01
C ALA A 435 4.12 6.82 21.06
N ARG A 436 2.86 6.41 21.19
CA ARG A 436 1.93 6.97 22.18
C ARG A 436 1.06 5.88 22.79
N VAL A 437 1.51 5.31 23.91
CA VAL A 437 0.70 4.42 24.74
C VAL A 437 -0.23 5.26 25.63
N ARG A 438 -1.54 4.96 25.62
CA ARG A 438 -2.52 5.65 26.49
C ARG A 438 -2.68 5.00 27.86
N GLY A 439 -2.48 3.68 27.93
CA GLY A 439 -2.48 2.89 29.15
C GLY A 439 -1.06 2.74 29.71
N ASN A 440 -0.70 1.51 30.07
CA ASN A 440 0.61 1.19 30.62
C ASN A 440 1.53 0.63 29.52
N GLU A 441 2.82 0.98 29.60
CA GLU A 441 3.89 0.42 28.77
C GLU A 441 4.84 -0.37 29.68
N LYS A 442 5.20 -1.60 29.29
CA LYS A 442 6.12 -2.45 30.03
C LYS A 442 7.13 -3.08 29.07
N TRP A 443 8.41 -2.78 29.29
CA TRP A 443 9.52 -3.47 28.65
C TRP A 443 10.13 -4.47 29.63
N THR A 444 10.60 -5.61 29.13
CA THR A 444 11.33 -6.61 29.92
C THR A 444 12.37 -7.23 29.00
N VAL A 445 13.64 -7.08 29.39
CA VAL A 445 14.80 -7.62 28.67
C VAL A 445 15.50 -8.54 29.65
N GLU A 446 15.67 -9.82 29.29
CA GLU A 446 16.20 -10.85 30.20
C GLU A 446 17.74 -10.83 30.30
N LYS A 447 18.39 -10.12 29.37
CA LYS A 447 19.85 -9.94 29.28
C LYS A 447 20.15 -8.43 29.19
N ASP A 448 21.08 -8.03 28.33
CA ASP A 448 21.55 -6.67 28.21
C ASP A 448 20.60 -5.77 27.41
N GLN A 449 20.39 -4.55 27.90
CA GLN A 449 19.75 -3.47 27.15
C GLN A 449 20.76 -2.35 26.92
N THR A 450 21.05 -2.02 25.66
CA THR A 450 21.89 -0.88 25.28
C THR A 450 21.03 0.18 24.58
N THR A 451 21.19 1.45 24.99
CA THR A 451 20.48 2.60 24.41
C THR A 451 21.51 3.66 24.07
N GLU A 452 21.74 3.89 22.78
CA GLU A 452 22.63 4.96 22.30
C GLU A 452 21.81 6.14 21.78
N VAL A 453 22.10 7.35 22.28
CA VAL A 453 21.45 8.60 21.85
C VAL A 453 22.53 9.61 21.47
N VAL A 454 22.74 9.80 20.18
CA VAL A 454 23.82 10.64 19.62
C VAL A 454 23.68 12.14 19.95
N LYS A 455 22.46 12.59 20.30
CA LYS A 455 22.15 13.99 20.64
C LYS A 455 21.62 14.11 22.08
N ASN A 456 20.33 14.39 22.24
CA ASN A 456 19.71 14.71 23.53
C ASN A 456 18.68 13.65 23.91
N GLN A 457 18.74 13.16 25.15
CA GLN A 457 17.67 12.37 25.77
C GLN A 457 16.95 13.24 26.81
N VAL A 458 15.62 13.30 26.76
CA VAL A 458 14.79 14.04 27.73
C VAL A 458 13.74 13.11 28.31
N ASN A 459 13.94 12.70 29.57
CA ASN A 459 13.00 11.87 30.31
C ASN A 459 12.19 12.75 31.27
N ARG A 460 10.88 12.93 31.02
CA ARG A 460 9.99 13.70 31.90
C ARG A 460 9.01 12.79 32.61
N VAL A 461 9.10 12.73 33.94
CA VAL A 461 8.19 11.97 34.79
C VAL A 461 7.47 12.92 35.74
N ASN A 462 6.14 12.96 35.69
CA ASN A 462 5.34 13.98 36.41
C ASN A 462 5.09 13.65 37.90
N LEU A 463 5.25 12.38 38.32
CA LEU A 463 4.95 11.92 39.69
C LEU A 463 6.17 11.32 40.38
N MET A 464 6.57 10.11 40.00
CA MET A 464 7.67 9.37 40.63
C MET A 464 8.47 8.59 39.59
N GLN A 465 9.79 8.73 39.63
CA GLN A 465 10.73 7.85 38.94
C GLN A 465 11.51 7.06 40.00
N THR A 466 11.56 5.74 39.85
CA THR A 466 12.31 4.84 40.73
C THR A 466 13.31 4.06 39.89
N ASN A 467 14.61 4.27 40.14
CA ASN A 467 15.68 3.54 39.49
C ASN A 467 16.33 2.63 40.55
N THR A 468 16.21 1.32 40.42
CA THR A 468 16.84 0.34 41.33
C THR A 468 17.97 -0.37 40.59
N VAL A 469 19.19 -0.28 41.10
CA VAL A 469 20.38 -0.90 40.52
C VAL A 469 20.97 -1.88 41.52
N GLY A 470 21.03 -3.17 41.16
CA GLY A 470 21.36 -4.24 42.09
C GLY A 470 22.85 -4.39 42.45
N ILE A 471 23.76 -3.83 41.65
CA ILE A 471 25.22 -3.97 41.84
C ILE A 471 25.91 -2.61 41.82
N SER A 472 25.98 -1.94 40.67
CA SER A 472 26.73 -0.69 40.50
C SER A 472 26.08 0.25 39.51
N GLN A 473 25.97 1.53 39.87
CA GLN A 473 25.61 2.61 38.95
C GLN A 473 26.83 3.51 38.72
N VAL A 474 27.14 3.82 37.46
CA VAL A 474 28.22 4.73 37.07
C VAL A 474 27.63 5.83 36.19
N ASN A 475 27.73 7.08 36.64
CA ASN A 475 27.30 8.25 35.88
C ASN A 475 28.55 9.05 35.46
N ALA A 476 29.05 8.81 34.25
CA ALA A 476 30.16 9.56 33.69
C ALA A 476 29.66 10.77 32.90
N VAL A 477 30.11 11.98 33.26
CA VAL A 477 29.71 13.23 32.60
C VAL A 477 30.96 13.93 32.06
N GLY A 478 30.93 14.30 30.77
CA GLY A 478 32.01 15.01 30.11
C GLY A 478 32.11 16.49 30.49
N GLY A 479 32.84 17.27 29.69
CA GLY A 479 33.14 18.69 29.96
C GLY A 479 31.94 19.64 30.07
N GLY A 480 30.72 19.21 29.77
CA GLY A 480 29.49 20.01 29.94
C GLY A 480 29.01 20.15 31.39
N GLY A 481 29.52 19.33 32.31
CA GLY A 481 29.14 19.36 33.74
C GLY A 481 27.75 18.77 34.05
N GLN A 482 27.43 18.67 35.34
CA GLN A 482 26.18 18.12 35.85
C GLN A 482 25.50 19.13 36.79
N THR A 483 24.17 19.28 36.68
CA THR A 483 23.36 20.09 37.60
C THR A 483 22.21 19.25 38.16
N ASN A 484 22.16 19.07 39.47
CA ASN A 484 21.07 18.42 40.18
C ASN A 484 20.27 19.50 40.95
N GLN A 485 19.09 19.86 40.46
CA GLN A 485 18.22 20.83 41.12
C GLN A 485 17.10 20.10 41.88
N VAL A 486 17.03 20.29 43.20
CA VAL A 486 15.98 19.73 44.05
C VAL A 486 15.27 20.88 44.77
N VAL A 487 13.95 20.98 44.60
CA VAL A 487 13.12 22.04 45.23
C VAL A 487 12.57 21.58 46.60
N GLY A 488 12.32 20.28 46.74
CA GLY A 488 11.94 19.66 48.01
C GLY A 488 13.14 19.23 48.87
N PRO A 489 12.91 18.53 49.99
CA PRO A 489 13.99 17.95 50.77
C PRO A 489 14.70 16.84 49.98
N GLN A 490 16.04 16.85 50.01
CA GLN A 490 16.87 15.75 49.52
C GLN A 490 17.40 14.94 50.70
N VAL A 491 17.27 13.61 50.64
CA VAL A 491 17.87 12.68 51.62
C VAL A 491 18.78 11.71 50.87
N ASN A 492 20.06 11.72 51.22
CA ASN A 492 21.04 10.76 50.69
C ASN A 492 21.49 9.86 51.84
N THR A 493 21.14 8.57 51.79
CA THR A 493 21.53 7.59 52.81
C THR A 493 22.63 6.69 52.24
N PHE A 494 23.79 6.69 52.87
CA PHE A 494 24.92 5.84 52.51
C PHE A 494 25.17 4.85 53.65
N ALA A 495 25.01 3.54 53.37
CA ALA A 495 25.25 2.48 54.36
C ALA A 495 26.72 2.06 54.44
N GLY A 496 27.48 2.27 53.37
CA GLY A 496 28.93 2.05 53.31
C GLY A 496 29.72 3.35 53.42
N GLY A 497 31.06 3.25 53.31
CA GLY A 497 31.93 4.41 53.24
C GLY A 497 31.69 5.26 51.99
N VAL A 498 31.85 6.58 52.12
CA VAL A 498 31.75 7.54 51.02
C VAL A 498 33.10 8.21 50.84
N THR A 499 33.58 8.32 49.60
CA THR A 499 34.80 9.05 49.26
C THR A 499 34.49 10.04 48.14
N THR A 500 34.66 11.33 48.43
CA THR A 500 34.45 12.41 47.48
C THR A 500 35.80 13.03 47.15
N ILE A 501 36.25 12.88 45.90
CA ILE A 501 37.51 13.46 45.41
C ILE A 501 37.15 14.64 44.52
N ILE A 502 37.63 15.84 44.86
CA ILE A 502 37.43 17.06 44.09
C ILE A 502 38.81 17.65 43.82
N THR A 503 39.19 17.70 42.54
CA THR A 503 40.50 18.21 42.09
C THR A 503 40.50 19.72 41.85
N GLY A 504 39.31 20.32 41.65
CA GLY A 504 39.11 21.76 41.53
C GLY A 504 38.57 22.39 42.82
N ASN A 505 37.84 23.49 42.68
CA ASN A 505 37.24 24.20 43.81
C ASN A 505 35.93 23.54 44.26
N GLN A 506 35.69 23.47 45.57
CA GLN A 506 34.40 23.12 46.17
C GLN A 506 33.84 24.33 46.91
N ALA A 507 32.60 24.71 46.61
CA ALA A 507 31.89 25.78 47.30
C ALA A 507 30.59 25.25 47.91
N HIS A 508 30.35 25.54 49.19
CA HIS A 508 29.11 25.25 49.89
C HIS A 508 28.49 26.57 50.35
N THR A 509 27.29 26.88 49.85
CA THR A 509 26.53 28.07 50.26
C THR A 509 25.22 27.61 50.90
N VAL A 510 25.03 27.92 52.18
CA VAL A 510 23.82 27.58 52.93
C VAL A 510 23.22 28.88 53.45
N ASN A 511 22.06 29.27 52.92
CA ASN A 511 21.36 30.50 53.34
C ASN A 511 20.60 30.31 54.67
N GLY A 512 20.30 29.07 55.04
CA GLY A 512 19.71 28.70 56.33
C GLY A 512 20.75 28.23 57.34
N SER A 513 20.32 27.46 58.34
CA SER A 513 21.26 26.79 59.26
C SER A 513 21.91 25.57 58.59
N GLN A 514 23.19 25.35 58.92
CA GLN A 514 23.91 24.12 58.62
C GLN A 514 24.26 23.43 59.94
N THR A 515 23.96 22.13 60.04
CA THR A 515 24.34 21.29 61.19
C THR A 515 25.12 20.09 60.68
N ILE A 516 26.32 19.88 61.21
CA ILE A 516 27.17 18.73 60.89
C ILE A 516 27.27 17.87 62.15
N GLY A 517 26.61 16.72 62.15
CA GLY A 517 26.68 15.74 63.24
C GLY A 517 27.68 14.64 62.91
N VAL A 518 28.75 14.53 63.69
CA VAL A 518 29.74 13.44 63.58
C VAL A 518 29.84 12.73 64.93
N THR A 519 29.50 11.44 64.97
CA THR A 519 29.59 10.62 66.20
C THR A 519 31.01 10.11 66.45
N GLY A 520 31.78 9.90 65.38
CA GLY A 520 33.20 9.55 65.43
C GLY A 520 34.11 10.78 65.46
N SER A 521 35.35 10.62 65.00
CA SER A 521 36.27 11.75 64.82
C SER A 521 35.95 12.55 63.55
N GLN A 522 36.09 13.87 63.64
CA GLN A 522 36.16 14.77 62.48
C GLN A 522 37.59 15.32 62.39
N THR A 523 38.21 15.24 61.22
CA THR A 523 39.55 15.81 60.97
C THR A 523 39.47 16.75 59.77
N THR A 524 39.92 17.99 59.95
CA THR A 524 40.03 18.99 58.87
C THR A 524 41.50 19.35 58.73
N SER A 525 42.11 18.99 57.60
CA SER A 525 43.49 19.36 57.28
C SER A 525 43.49 20.38 56.15
N VAL A 526 44.18 21.50 56.33
CA VAL A 526 44.30 22.58 55.34
C VAL A 526 45.78 22.94 55.25
N THR A 527 46.36 22.82 54.05
CA THR A 527 47.77 23.16 53.79
C THR A 527 47.98 24.67 53.61
N GLY A 528 46.96 25.38 53.11
CA GLY A 528 46.94 26.83 53.01
C GLY A 528 46.33 27.50 54.25
N ALA A 529 45.92 28.77 54.10
CA ALA A 529 45.22 29.48 55.16
C ALA A 529 43.80 28.92 55.38
N ALA A 530 43.45 28.68 56.65
CA ALA A 530 42.08 28.37 57.07
C ALA A 530 41.50 29.60 57.80
N THR A 531 40.43 30.18 57.27
CA THR A 531 39.77 31.36 57.86
C THR A 531 38.35 31.00 58.27
N ILE A 532 37.98 31.32 59.52
CA ILE A 532 36.62 31.19 60.02
C ILE A 532 36.17 32.57 60.49
N THR A 533 35.09 33.08 59.91
CA THR A 533 34.54 34.41 60.22
C THR A 533 33.10 34.24 60.71
N SER A 534 32.80 34.79 61.89
CA SER A 534 31.43 34.97 62.39
C SER A 534 31.21 36.45 62.65
N SER A 535 30.09 37.00 62.20
CA SER A 535 29.65 38.37 62.53
C SER A 535 28.91 38.45 63.87
N ALA A 536 28.73 37.31 64.55
CA ALA A 536 28.04 37.16 65.82
C ALA A 536 28.93 36.34 66.79
N GLU A 537 28.33 35.54 67.67
CA GLU A 537 29.10 34.66 68.55
C GLU A 537 29.86 33.57 67.77
N MET A 538 31.03 33.18 68.28
CA MET A 538 31.72 31.95 67.90
C MET A 538 32.03 31.15 69.17
N LYS A 539 31.30 30.07 69.40
CA LYS A 539 31.48 29.21 70.58
C LYS A 539 32.25 27.95 70.21
N ILE A 540 33.42 27.76 70.82
CA ILE A 540 34.23 26.54 70.70
C ILE A 540 34.33 25.89 72.08
N GLN A 541 33.64 24.76 72.26
CA GLN A 541 33.57 24.03 73.53
C GLN A 541 34.10 22.60 73.35
N ALA A 542 34.95 22.15 74.28
CA ALA A 542 35.42 20.77 74.37
C ALA A 542 35.19 20.28 75.80
N ALA A 543 34.76 19.03 75.98
CA ALA A 543 34.44 18.48 77.29
C ALA A 543 35.70 18.11 78.11
N SER A 544 36.79 17.73 77.45
CA SER A 544 38.01 17.24 78.11
C SER A 544 39.19 18.20 77.97
N ARG A 545 39.52 18.62 76.74
CA ARG A 545 40.74 19.35 76.41
C ARG A 545 40.56 20.12 75.09
N LYS A 546 41.13 21.33 75.03
CA LYS A 546 41.28 22.11 73.80
C LYS A 546 42.72 22.57 73.74
N ASP A 547 43.52 21.94 72.88
CA ASP A 547 44.90 22.34 72.65
C ASP A 547 44.97 23.28 71.43
N ILE A 548 45.87 24.26 71.51
CA ILE A 548 46.40 24.97 70.34
C ILE A 548 47.91 24.73 70.43
N SER A 549 48.50 24.11 69.41
CA SER A 549 49.90 23.69 69.44
C SER A 549 50.58 23.93 68.09
N ASN A 550 51.89 24.23 68.18
CA ASN A 550 52.79 24.62 67.09
C ASN A 550 52.50 26.03 66.51
N GLY A 551 53.58 26.74 66.16
CA GLY A 551 53.52 28.11 65.62
C GLY A 551 53.26 29.19 66.67
N GLU A 552 53.28 30.45 66.23
CA GLU A 552 52.88 31.60 67.04
C GLU A 552 51.35 31.67 67.13
N THR A 553 50.81 31.87 68.33
CA THR A 553 49.38 32.10 68.55
C THR A 553 49.18 33.49 69.16
N SER A 554 48.71 34.43 68.34
CA SER A 554 48.36 35.78 68.78
C SER A 554 46.85 35.92 68.98
N ILE A 555 46.43 36.55 70.08
CA ILE A 555 45.03 36.86 70.37
C ILE A 555 44.91 38.39 70.48
N MET A 556 44.31 39.01 69.47
CA MET A 556 44.00 40.43 69.46
C MET A 556 42.48 40.61 69.56
N ALA A 557 42.02 41.30 70.61
CA ALA A 557 40.61 41.64 70.81
C ALA A 557 40.48 42.91 71.66
N ASN A 558 39.35 43.62 71.53
CA ASN A 558 39.03 44.81 72.33
C ASN A 558 39.01 44.53 73.84
N SER A 559 38.65 43.30 74.22
CA SER A 559 38.80 42.80 75.59
C SER A 559 39.05 41.30 75.56
N ILE A 560 39.91 40.83 76.47
CA ILE A 560 40.20 39.41 76.68
C ILE A 560 39.94 39.12 78.15
N LYS A 561 39.01 38.19 78.44
CA LYS A 561 38.70 37.76 79.80
C LYS A 561 38.98 36.26 79.92
N VAL A 562 40.11 35.92 80.53
CA VAL A 562 40.46 34.53 80.88
C VAL A 562 39.95 34.24 82.29
N VAL A 563 39.18 33.18 82.46
CA VAL A 563 38.68 32.70 83.75
C VAL A 563 38.91 31.19 83.81
N SER A 564 39.44 30.70 84.93
CA SER A 564 39.54 29.28 85.24
C SER A 564 38.91 29.02 86.60
N ASN A 565 38.19 27.91 86.72
CA ASN A 565 37.56 27.50 87.98
C ASN A 565 38.54 26.84 88.96
N THR A 566 39.70 26.38 88.47
CA THR A 566 40.67 25.61 89.27
C THR A 566 42.03 26.31 89.32
N ASN A 567 42.68 26.47 88.16
CA ASN A 567 43.98 27.13 88.05
C ASN A 567 44.16 27.76 86.66
N LEU A 568 44.85 28.90 86.59
CA LEU A 568 45.38 29.48 85.37
C LEU A 568 46.91 29.46 85.46
N ALA A 569 47.54 28.44 84.87
CA ALA A 569 48.99 28.35 84.79
C ALA A 569 49.49 29.02 83.50
N LEU A 570 50.41 29.96 83.64
CA LEU A 570 51.17 30.57 82.55
C LEU A 570 52.62 30.09 82.65
N MET A 571 53.10 29.39 81.63
CA MET A 571 54.45 28.82 81.58
C MET A 571 55.01 28.97 80.17
N ALA A 572 56.23 29.45 80.06
CA ALA A 572 57.00 29.50 78.82
C ALA A 572 58.40 28.92 79.07
N VAL A 573 59.03 28.37 78.02
CA VAL A 573 60.45 27.97 78.07
C VAL A 573 61.37 29.18 77.92
N GLY A 574 60.90 30.22 77.25
CA GLY A 574 61.51 31.57 77.24
C GLY A 574 60.81 32.50 78.23
N ASN A 575 60.62 33.76 77.82
CA ASN A 575 60.02 34.79 78.67
C ASN A 575 58.49 34.71 78.76
N ILE A 576 57.94 35.25 79.84
CA ILE A 576 56.52 35.61 79.97
C ILE A 576 56.46 37.13 80.14
N ASP A 577 56.33 37.85 79.02
CA ASP A 577 56.34 39.31 79.02
C ASP A 577 54.92 39.87 79.22
N ALA A 578 54.62 40.32 80.45
CA ALA A 578 53.32 40.86 80.83
C ALA A 578 53.36 42.41 80.94
N THR A 579 53.13 43.11 79.83
CA THR A 579 53.11 44.58 79.79
C THR A 579 51.67 45.12 79.82
N SER A 580 51.32 45.91 80.85
CA SER A 580 50.07 46.68 80.87
C SER A 580 50.35 48.18 80.86
N ILE A 581 49.71 48.91 79.95
CA ILE A 581 49.77 50.37 79.85
C ILE A 581 48.68 51.03 80.73
N GLY A 582 47.63 50.27 81.09
CA GLY A 582 46.58 50.68 82.03
C GLY A 582 46.70 49.93 83.37
N SER A 583 47.13 50.62 84.42
CA SER A 583 47.59 49.98 85.65
C SER A 583 46.46 49.53 86.59
N ASN A 584 46.16 48.23 86.64
CA ASN A 584 45.79 47.56 87.89
C ASN A 584 45.96 46.03 87.84
N THR A 585 46.89 45.47 88.61
CA THR A 585 47.00 44.02 88.84
C THR A 585 46.47 43.70 90.24
N THR A 586 45.17 43.42 90.34
CA THR A 586 44.52 43.13 91.62
C THR A 586 44.57 41.64 91.93
N VAL A 587 45.36 41.24 92.92
CA VAL A 587 45.32 39.88 93.48
C VAL A 587 44.38 39.86 94.68
N LEU A 588 43.29 39.09 94.60
CA LEU A 588 42.29 38.96 95.65
C LEU A 588 42.44 37.60 96.35
N GLY A 589 43.13 37.60 97.49
CA GLY A 589 43.40 36.40 98.29
C GLY A 589 44.80 36.39 98.89
N SER A 590 45.13 35.34 99.63
CA SER A 590 46.49 35.09 100.12
C SER A 590 47.43 34.78 98.95
N ASN A 591 48.25 35.75 98.55
CA ASN A 591 49.28 35.54 97.51
C ASN A 591 50.60 35.07 98.16
N SER A 592 51.22 34.05 97.57
CA SER A 592 52.60 33.65 97.89
C SER A 592 53.43 33.77 96.61
N SER A 593 53.88 35.00 96.35
CA SER A 593 54.76 35.32 95.22
C SER A 593 56.19 34.87 95.53
N GLY A 594 56.51 33.61 95.24
CA GLY A 594 57.89 33.10 95.30
C GLY A 594 58.65 33.46 94.02
N TYR A 595 59.73 34.24 94.15
CA TYR A 595 60.67 34.50 93.06
C TYR A 595 61.93 33.66 93.26
N ILE A 596 62.40 32.98 92.21
CA ILE A 596 63.61 32.14 92.24
C ILE A 596 64.54 32.59 91.10
N GLY A 597 65.53 33.42 91.43
CA GLY A 597 66.46 34.04 90.47
C GLY A 597 66.93 35.42 90.92
N MET A 598 67.49 36.21 90.00
CA MET A 598 67.79 37.64 90.22
C MET A 598 66.58 38.51 89.84
N ASN A 599 65.82 39.01 90.83
CA ASN A 599 64.77 40.00 90.57
C ASN A 599 65.37 41.41 90.45
N SER A 600 64.87 42.22 89.52
CA SER A 600 65.27 43.61 89.33
C SER A 600 64.04 44.49 89.10
N GLU A 601 63.42 44.95 90.18
CA GLU A 601 62.26 45.84 90.14
C GLU A 601 62.67 47.31 90.03
N ALA A 602 62.66 47.85 88.81
CA ALA A 602 62.89 49.28 88.55
C ALA A 602 61.56 50.06 88.64
N ASN A 603 61.16 50.45 89.85
CA ASN A 603 59.89 51.14 90.08
C ASN A 603 59.98 52.65 89.77
N LEU A 604 59.81 53.01 88.50
CA LEU A 604 59.99 54.38 87.98
C LEU A 604 58.69 55.21 88.02
N GLY A 605 58.16 55.47 89.22
CA GLY A 605 56.94 56.27 89.41
C GLY A 605 56.56 56.51 90.87
N MET A 606 55.56 57.36 91.12
CA MET A 606 55.07 57.64 92.48
C MET A 606 54.23 56.48 93.03
N ALA A 607 54.87 55.51 93.66
CA ALA A 607 54.19 54.41 94.35
C ALA A 607 53.50 54.90 95.64
N ARG A 608 52.18 54.65 95.75
CA ARG A 608 51.41 54.77 97.01
C ARG A 608 50.94 53.38 97.46
N SER A 609 51.73 52.72 98.28
CA SER A 609 51.40 51.42 98.88
C SER A 609 50.72 51.61 100.25
N THR A 610 49.40 51.40 100.31
CA THR A 610 48.66 51.35 101.58
C THR A 610 48.55 49.91 102.06
N PHE A 611 49.34 49.52 103.05
CA PHE A 611 49.31 48.19 103.64
C PHE A 611 48.50 48.20 104.95
N MET A 612 47.48 47.34 105.04
CA MET A 612 46.72 47.09 106.27
C MET A 612 46.76 45.60 106.60
N GLY A 613 47.76 45.21 107.39
CA GLY A 613 47.97 43.82 107.83
C GLY A 613 49.19 43.70 108.74
N MET A 614 49.39 42.52 109.32
CA MET A 614 50.65 42.18 110.00
C MET A 614 51.62 41.54 109.01
N SER A 615 52.83 42.08 108.94
CA SER A 615 53.95 41.47 108.21
C SER A 615 54.87 40.76 109.19
N ILE A 616 55.27 39.52 108.89
CA ILE A 616 56.27 38.77 109.66
C ILE A 616 57.33 38.28 108.68
N ASN A 617 58.53 38.87 108.75
CA ASN A 617 59.67 38.47 107.92
C ASN A 617 60.67 37.68 108.76
N ASN A 618 60.93 36.43 108.37
CA ASN A 618 62.10 35.67 108.80
C ASN A 618 63.00 35.47 107.57
N ALA A 619 64.17 36.11 107.55
CA ALA A 619 65.14 36.00 106.47
C ALA A 619 66.50 35.55 107.03
N LEU A 620 67.17 34.64 106.33
CA LEU A 620 68.45 34.07 106.74
C LEU A 620 69.37 33.97 105.50
N GLY A 621 70.15 35.02 105.26
CA GLY A 621 71.02 35.18 104.10
C GLY A 621 71.60 36.61 104.04
N MET A 622 72.87 36.75 103.66
CA MET A 622 73.65 37.98 103.84
C MET A 622 73.18 39.15 102.96
N ASP A 623 73.01 40.33 103.58
CA ASP A 623 72.88 41.62 102.88
C ASP A 623 74.26 42.29 102.68
N ILE A 624 74.45 42.97 101.56
CA ILE A 624 75.60 43.85 101.28
C ILE A 624 75.07 45.12 100.62
N SER A 625 74.88 46.15 101.42
CA SER A 625 74.33 47.44 101.03
C SER A 625 75.40 48.55 101.10
N ASN A 626 75.80 49.09 99.94
CA ASN A 626 76.72 50.24 99.86
C ASN A 626 75.92 51.54 99.78
N PHE A 627 75.78 52.23 100.92
CA PHE A 627 75.03 53.47 101.06
C PHE A 627 75.97 54.70 101.06
N ALA A 628 75.66 55.71 100.24
CA ALA A 628 76.40 56.97 100.20
C ALA A 628 75.46 58.15 99.89
N GLY A 629 75.00 58.87 100.92
CA GLY A 629 74.17 60.07 100.78
C GLY A 629 73.75 60.64 102.14
N LEU A 630 73.96 61.94 102.34
CA LEU A 630 73.75 62.63 103.62
C LEU A 630 72.26 62.82 103.99
N GLN A 631 71.96 62.64 105.28
CA GLN A 631 70.69 63.00 105.91
C GLN A 631 70.76 64.45 106.41
N ILE A 632 69.82 65.31 106.00
CA ILE A 632 69.63 66.67 106.53
C ILE A 632 68.13 66.94 106.70
N GLU A 633 67.73 67.28 107.92
CA GLU A 633 66.39 67.81 108.22
C GLU A 633 66.46 69.32 108.44
N ASN A 634 65.75 70.10 107.61
CA ASN A 634 65.04 71.30 108.05
C ASN A 634 64.13 71.86 106.94
N ALA A 635 63.05 72.52 107.34
CA ALA A 635 62.05 73.06 106.43
C ALA A 635 62.40 74.48 105.93
N VAL A 636 62.11 74.77 104.65
CA VAL A 636 61.60 76.06 104.11
C VAL A 636 61.37 75.91 102.58
N ALA A 637 60.59 76.82 101.99
CA ALA A 637 59.94 76.70 100.69
C ALA A 637 60.81 76.99 99.44
N LEU A 638 60.16 76.85 98.26
CA LEU A 638 60.46 77.40 96.92
C LEU A 638 61.34 76.61 95.92
N LYS A 639 60.65 75.83 95.07
CA LYS A 639 60.50 76.06 93.61
C LYS A 639 61.69 76.68 92.84
N LEU A 640 62.30 75.90 91.93
CA LEU A 640 62.93 76.24 90.62
C LEU A 640 63.44 74.88 90.03
N ILE A 641 63.21 74.42 88.78
CA ILE A 641 63.24 75.04 87.43
C ILE A 641 64.65 75.58 87.12
N GLY A 642 65.40 75.20 86.09
CA GLY A 642 65.14 74.32 84.92
C GLY A 642 65.83 74.91 83.68
N VAL A 643 66.35 74.07 82.77
CA VAL A 643 66.88 74.41 81.42
C VAL A 643 66.62 73.16 80.55
N GLY A 644 65.95 73.15 79.39
CA GLY A 644 65.99 74.02 78.20
C GLY A 644 66.81 73.29 77.11
N ALA A 645 66.50 73.25 75.81
CA ALA A 645 65.34 73.64 74.97
C ALA A 645 65.22 72.58 73.83
N ALA A 646 64.41 72.63 72.76
CA ALA A 646 63.48 73.60 72.16
C ALA A 646 62.31 72.79 71.50
N GLU A 647 61.07 73.27 71.38
CA GLU A 647 60.47 74.16 70.35
C GLU A 647 60.26 73.56 68.93
N ILE A 648 59.17 74.00 68.29
CA ILE A 648 58.70 73.72 66.90
C ILE A 648 58.01 72.34 66.73
N ALA A 649 56.73 72.13 66.40
CA ALA A 649 55.48 72.89 66.13
C ALA A 649 54.83 72.43 64.80
N CYS A 650 53.49 72.52 64.72
CA CYS A 650 52.63 72.35 63.53
C CYS A 650 52.50 70.93 62.91
N ARG A 651 51.38 70.56 62.25
CA ARG A 651 49.95 70.93 62.41
C ARG A 651 49.05 70.05 61.51
N THR A 652 47.89 69.63 62.03
CA THR A 652 46.55 69.54 61.38
C THR A 652 46.33 69.13 59.90
N LEU A 653 45.44 68.13 59.75
CA LEU A 653 44.20 68.11 58.92
C LEU A 653 44.20 68.09 57.37
N SER A 654 43.25 67.27 56.91
CA SER A 654 42.32 67.46 55.78
C SER A 654 42.66 66.92 54.39
N ALA A 655 41.62 66.33 53.80
CA ALA A 655 41.46 66.15 52.36
C ALA A 655 41.15 67.49 51.66
N GLU A 656 41.37 67.58 50.34
CA GLU A 656 40.25 67.63 49.37
C GLU A 656 40.73 67.50 47.90
N GLN A 657 39.77 67.40 46.98
CA GLN A 657 39.95 67.21 45.52
C GLN A 657 40.06 68.56 44.74
N GLN A 658 39.97 68.44 43.40
CA GLN A 658 39.81 69.45 42.34
C GLN A 658 41.12 69.88 41.66
N VAL A 659 41.18 70.37 40.40
CA VAL A 659 40.18 71.02 39.49
C VAL A 659 40.47 70.53 38.03
N LEU A 660 39.45 70.20 37.20
CA LEU A 660 39.02 70.90 35.95
C LEU A 660 40.13 71.64 35.13
N LYS A 661 40.13 71.76 33.79
CA LYS A 661 39.01 72.03 32.83
C LYS A 661 39.48 71.98 31.34
N THR A 662 38.59 71.57 30.40
CA THR A 662 38.41 72.00 28.97
C THR A 662 39.61 72.38 28.06
N PHE A 663 39.72 71.93 26.78
CA PHE A 663 38.94 72.43 25.62
C PHE A 663 39.15 71.58 24.31
N MET A 664 38.21 71.72 23.33
CA MET A 664 38.30 71.34 21.89
C MET A 664 39.13 72.37 21.07
N PRO A 665 39.45 72.23 19.74
CA PRO A 665 38.85 71.46 18.61
C PRO A 665 39.90 70.70 17.73
N GLY A 666 39.67 70.14 16.51
CA GLY A 666 38.48 69.84 15.67
C GLY A 666 38.87 69.65 14.16
N ALA A 667 37.98 69.01 13.37
CA ALA A 667 38.00 68.81 11.89
C ALA A 667 39.13 67.94 11.26
N GLY A 668 38.93 67.22 10.14
CA GLY A 668 37.70 66.94 9.37
C GLY A 668 37.97 66.44 7.92
N ALA A 669 36.92 65.87 7.27
CA ALA A 669 36.84 65.34 5.87
C ALA A 669 37.65 64.05 5.55
N GLY A 670 37.23 63.10 4.70
CA GLY A 670 36.02 62.90 3.85
C GLY A 670 36.33 61.78 2.82
N ALA A 671 35.43 61.21 2.00
CA ALA A 671 33.98 61.26 1.88
C ALA A 671 33.47 60.16 0.88
N ALA A 672 32.14 60.03 0.78
CA ALA A 672 31.37 59.64 -0.42
C ALA A 672 31.23 58.16 -0.87
N ALA A 673 30.07 57.92 -1.50
CA ALA A 673 29.61 56.68 -2.12
C ALA A 673 29.21 56.94 -3.60
N GLY A 674 28.89 55.88 -4.34
CA GLY A 674 28.43 55.92 -5.74
C GLY A 674 29.14 54.83 -6.56
N ALA A 675 28.48 53.80 -7.09
CA ALA A 675 27.41 53.78 -8.10
C ALA A 675 27.92 54.10 -9.53
N GLY A 676 27.70 53.18 -10.47
CA GLY A 676 27.54 53.54 -11.90
C GLY A 676 28.43 52.84 -12.93
N VAL A 677 27.96 51.69 -13.41
CA VAL A 677 27.93 51.29 -14.84
C VAL A 677 29.23 51.41 -15.68
N ALA A 678 29.88 50.25 -15.87
CA ALA A 678 30.01 49.64 -17.20
C ALA A 678 29.68 48.14 -17.01
N GLY A 679 28.77 47.48 -17.73
CA GLY A 679 28.24 47.74 -19.08
C GLY A 679 29.10 46.98 -20.10
N ALA A 680 28.59 46.07 -20.93
CA ALA A 680 27.26 45.44 -21.01
C ALA A 680 27.38 44.13 -21.84
N LEU A 681 26.27 43.38 -21.99
CA LEU A 681 26.08 42.13 -22.79
C LEU A 681 26.58 40.83 -22.11
N GLY A 682 25.74 39.87 -21.73
CA GLY A 682 24.28 39.88 -21.54
C GLY A 682 23.58 38.54 -21.83
N ALA A 683 22.90 37.99 -20.81
CA ALA A 683 21.77 37.03 -20.85
C ALA A 683 21.93 35.66 -21.58
N ALA A 684 21.23 34.57 -21.24
CA ALA A 684 20.56 34.15 -20.00
C ALA A 684 20.14 32.65 -20.11
N ALA A 685 20.05 31.95 -18.98
CA ALA A 685 19.30 30.71 -18.71
C ALA A 685 19.52 29.42 -19.58
N GLY A 686 19.79 28.28 -18.90
CA GLY A 686 19.42 26.95 -19.40
C GLY A 686 20.39 25.77 -19.13
N ALA A 687 20.14 25.03 -18.04
CA ALA A 687 20.26 23.57 -17.84
C ALA A 687 21.50 22.72 -18.28
N ALA A 688 21.64 21.56 -17.59
CA ALA A 688 22.58 20.43 -17.79
C ALA A 688 24.07 20.70 -17.40
N ALA A 689 24.88 19.84 -16.75
CA ALA A 689 24.85 18.46 -16.22
C ALA A 689 25.95 17.54 -16.82
N ALA A 690 26.48 16.63 -15.98
CA ALA A 690 27.33 15.46 -16.27
C ALA A 690 28.86 15.64 -16.44
N ILE A 691 29.58 14.49 -16.35
CA ILE A 691 31.05 14.25 -16.39
C ILE A 691 31.72 14.64 -15.05
N VAL A 692 32.19 13.74 -14.16
CA VAL A 692 32.81 12.39 -14.22
C VAL A 692 32.09 11.48 -13.18
N ASP A 693 31.74 10.20 -13.39
CA ASP A 693 32.60 9.01 -13.50
C ASP A 693 31.81 7.81 -14.10
N ILE A 694 32.38 7.12 -15.09
CA ILE A 694 31.76 5.97 -15.80
C ILE A 694 32.38 4.62 -15.37
N SER A 695 33.48 4.65 -14.62
CA SER A 695 34.18 3.43 -14.19
C SER A 695 33.45 2.71 -13.04
N ALA A 696 32.86 3.48 -12.12
CA ALA A 696 32.11 2.97 -10.97
C ALA A 696 30.86 2.16 -11.36
N THR A 697 30.16 2.55 -12.42
CA THR A 697 28.92 1.89 -12.89
C THR A 697 29.16 0.56 -13.58
N LEU A 698 30.29 0.39 -14.29
CA LEU A 698 30.61 -0.89 -14.95
C LEU A 698 30.90 -2.03 -13.97
N LYS A 699 31.50 -1.72 -12.81
CA LYS A 699 31.82 -2.70 -11.77
C LYS A 699 30.56 -3.25 -11.08
N GLN A 700 29.56 -2.39 -10.87
CA GLN A 700 28.26 -2.75 -10.28
C GLN A 700 27.48 -3.83 -11.06
N TYR A 701 27.65 -3.92 -12.38
CA TYR A 701 27.00 -4.94 -13.21
C TYR A 701 27.74 -6.29 -13.21
N GLU A 702 29.04 -6.32 -12.92
CA GLU A 702 29.84 -7.55 -12.84
C GLU A 702 29.48 -8.35 -11.58
N ASP A 703 29.42 -7.69 -10.42
CA ASP A 703 29.09 -8.34 -9.14
C ASP A 703 27.65 -8.90 -9.15
N ALA A 704 26.70 -8.17 -9.74
CA ALA A 704 25.32 -8.61 -9.91
C ALA A 704 25.18 -9.85 -10.83
N GLN A 705 26.03 -9.97 -11.84
CA GLN A 705 26.00 -11.07 -12.80
C GLN A 705 26.42 -12.41 -12.17
N ILE A 706 27.38 -12.39 -11.24
CA ILE A 706 27.92 -13.58 -10.59
C ILE A 706 26.87 -14.16 -9.63
N ALA A 707 26.25 -13.32 -8.81
CA ALA A 707 25.18 -13.72 -7.86
C ALA A 707 24.00 -14.42 -8.57
N LEU A 708 23.58 -13.92 -9.74
CA LEU A 708 22.51 -14.51 -10.55
C LEU A 708 22.89 -15.89 -11.15
N LYS A 709 24.18 -16.13 -11.46
CA LYS A 709 24.65 -17.44 -11.96
C LYS A 709 24.74 -18.52 -10.87
N GLU A 710 25.03 -18.15 -9.62
CA GLU A 710 24.97 -19.10 -8.49
C GLU A 710 23.54 -19.43 -8.08
N ALA A 711 22.66 -18.42 -7.98
CA ALA A 711 21.24 -18.65 -7.71
C ALA A 711 20.59 -19.58 -8.76
N ALA A 712 20.98 -19.46 -10.05
CA ALA A 712 20.52 -20.34 -11.11
C ALA A 712 20.93 -21.82 -10.92
N LYS A 713 22.07 -22.09 -10.25
CA LYS A 713 22.53 -23.45 -9.94
C LYS A 713 21.77 -24.07 -8.76
N GLU A 714 21.52 -23.31 -7.69
CA GLU A 714 20.65 -23.80 -6.59
C GLU A 714 19.25 -24.15 -7.13
N ALA A 715 18.67 -23.28 -7.96
CA ALA A 715 17.37 -23.49 -8.58
C ALA A 715 17.26 -24.76 -9.45
N ALA A 716 18.36 -25.15 -10.10
CA ALA A 716 18.41 -26.37 -10.91
C ALA A 716 18.45 -27.64 -10.04
N ALA A 717 19.14 -27.58 -8.88
CA ALA A 717 19.25 -28.69 -7.94
C ALA A 717 17.92 -29.02 -7.25
N GLU A 718 17.03 -28.03 -7.09
CA GLU A 718 15.69 -28.20 -6.51
C GLU A 718 14.62 -28.60 -7.54
N GLY A 719 15.00 -28.93 -8.78
CA GLY A 719 14.08 -29.45 -9.80
C GLY A 719 13.21 -28.38 -10.47
N LEU A 720 13.63 -27.11 -10.44
CA LEU A 720 12.87 -25.97 -10.97
C LEU A 720 13.56 -25.36 -12.21
N PRO A 721 13.59 -26.08 -13.36
CA PRO A 721 14.38 -25.70 -14.53
C PRO A 721 13.95 -24.36 -15.14
N GLY A 722 12.70 -23.93 -14.94
CA GLY A 722 12.21 -22.62 -15.38
C GLY A 722 12.84 -21.44 -14.62
N LEU A 723 13.04 -21.57 -13.30
CA LEU A 723 13.74 -20.58 -12.48
C LEU A 723 15.23 -20.56 -12.81
N ALA A 724 15.87 -21.73 -12.90
CA ALA A 724 17.26 -21.85 -13.32
C ALA A 724 17.48 -21.21 -14.70
N GLY A 725 16.55 -21.43 -15.63
CA GLY A 725 16.53 -20.78 -16.94
C GLY A 725 16.33 -19.25 -16.86
N ARG A 726 15.45 -18.75 -16.00
CA ARG A 726 15.18 -17.32 -15.83
C ARG A 726 16.31 -16.57 -15.14
N LEU A 727 16.87 -17.10 -14.05
CA LEU A 727 18.07 -16.56 -13.41
C LEU A 727 19.29 -16.62 -14.34
N SER A 728 19.46 -17.70 -15.10
CA SER A 728 20.49 -17.77 -16.15
C SER A 728 20.26 -16.74 -17.25
N ASN A 729 19.00 -16.45 -17.62
CA ASN A 729 18.67 -15.43 -18.61
C ASN A 729 18.80 -14.00 -18.06
N LEU A 730 18.53 -13.76 -16.77
CA LEU A 730 18.78 -12.49 -16.08
C LEU A 730 20.28 -12.23 -15.94
N ALA A 731 21.07 -13.25 -15.60
CA ALA A 731 22.53 -13.16 -15.66
C ALA A 731 23.02 -12.85 -17.09
N LYS A 732 22.45 -13.47 -18.12
CA LYS A 732 22.73 -13.13 -19.53
C LYS A 732 22.27 -11.73 -19.92
N VAL A 733 21.25 -11.17 -19.27
CA VAL A 733 20.79 -9.78 -19.51
C VAL A 733 21.72 -8.77 -18.82
N ALA A 734 22.22 -9.05 -17.61
CA ALA A 734 23.28 -8.26 -16.99
C ALA A 734 24.59 -8.31 -17.80
N GLU A 735 24.96 -9.51 -18.30
CA GLU A 735 26.08 -9.75 -19.20
C GLU A 735 25.94 -8.98 -20.53
N ARG A 736 24.73 -8.98 -21.13
CA ARG A 736 24.42 -8.17 -22.33
C ARG A 736 24.46 -6.66 -22.05
N ARG A 737 23.92 -6.19 -20.93
CA ARG A 737 23.99 -4.76 -20.54
C ARG A 737 25.43 -4.29 -20.36
N ARG A 738 26.30 -5.15 -19.83
CA ARG A 738 27.75 -4.91 -19.73
C ARG A 738 28.44 -4.96 -21.11
N SER A 739 28.06 -5.88 -22.01
CA SER A 739 28.63 -5.93 -23.37
C SER A 739 28.16 -4.77 -24.26
N ASP A 740 26.92 -4.33 -24.14
CA ASP A 740 26.34 -3.24 -24.96
C ASP A 740 26.95 -1.87 -24.59
N ALA A 741 27.29 -1.69 -23.31
CA ALA A 741 28.07 -0.55 -22.81
C ALA A 741 29.53 -0.56 -23.30
N PHE A 742 30.06 -1.72 -23.69
CA PHE A 742 31.37 -1.88 -24.32
C PHE A 742 31.28 -1.72 -25.85
N ALA A 743 30.18 -2.14 -26.47
CA ALA A 743 29.98 -2.16 -27.93
C ALA A 743 29.59 -0.81 -28.55
N THR A 744 29.28 0.21 -27.73
CA THR A 744 29.07 1.60 -28.21
C THR A 744 30.30 2.50 -28.05
N ALA A 745 31.43 1.97 -27.56
CA ALA A 745 32.70 2.67 -27.47
C ALA A 745 33.71 2.16 -28.52
N LEU A 746 33.82 2.92 -29.62
CA LEU A 746 34.81 2.84 -30.72
C LEU A 746 34.60 1.77 -31.82
N PRO A 747 34.48 2.19 -33.10
CA PRO A 747 34.47 1.28 -34.25
C PRO A 747 35.89 0.98 -34.77
N GLY A 748 36.20 -0.31 -34.90
CA GLY A 748 37.11 -0.87 -35.91
C GLY A 748 38.62 -0.63 -35.77
N TYR A 749 39.37 -1.70 -35.42
CA TYR A 749 40.48 -2.23 -36.22
C TYR A 749 40.81 -3.67 -35.75
N SER A 750 41.41 -4.48 -36.63
CA SER A 750 41.61 -5.93 -36.51
C SER A 750 42.87 -6.35 -35.75
N LEU A 751 42.89 -7.56 -35.16
CA LEU A 751 43.81 -8.68 -35.52
C LEU A 751 43.58 -9.94 -34.67
N ALA A 752 44.26 -11.05 -35.01
CA ALA A 752 43.96 -12.42 -34.58
C ALA A 752 45.19 -13.17 -33.98
N GLU A 753 44.98 -14.46 -33.69
CA GLU A 753 45.97 -15.54 -33.44
C GLU A 753 46.62 -15.72 -32.04
N GLY A 754 47.02 -16.97 -31.75
CA GLY A 754 47.79 -17.40 -30.56
C GLY A 754 47.06 -18.41 -29.65
N LEU A 755 46.93 -19.69 -30.00
CA LEU A 755 47.87 -20.79 -29.65
C LEU A 755 48.31 -20.83 -28.16
N GLY A 756 48.03 -21.95 -27.50
CA GLY A 756 48.25 -22.11 -26.04
C GLY A 756 49.39 -23.05 -25.65
N ALA A 757 49.53 -23.30 -24.36
CA ALA A 757 50.33 -24.38 -23.78
C ALA A 757 49.85 -24.70 -22.36
N ALA A 758 49.96 -25.96 -21.93
CA ALA A 758 49.67 -26.41 -20.58
C ALA A 758 50.97 -26.77 -19.84
N THR A 759 51.02 -26.55 -18.52
CA THR A 759 51.80 -27.43 -17.63
C THR A 759 51.27 -27.45 -16.20
N VAL A 760 51.26 -28.65 -15.63
CA VAL A 760 51.07 -29.00 -14.21
C VAL A 760 52.48 -28.90 -13.54
N THR A 761 52.73 -28.77 -12.23
CA THR A 761 52.63 -29.84 -11.22
C THR A 761 53.21 -29.41 -9.84
N GLN A 762 52.58 -29.84 -8.73
CA GLN A 762 53.18 -30.14 -7.39
C GLN A 762 53.84 -28.98 -6.58
N GLN A 763 54.02 -29.06 -5.24
CA GLN A 763 53.88 -30.16 -4.25
C GLN A 763 53.66 -29.62 -2.80
N ASN A 764 52.93 -30.39 -1.95
CA ASN A 764 53.15 -30.77 -0.51
C ASN A 764 53.66 -29.72 0.55
N ASP A 765 53.40 -29.84 1.87
CA ASP A 765 52.64 -30.82 2.68
C ASP A 765 52.32 -30.33 4.13
N ALA A 766 51.36 -31.03 4.77
CA ALA A 766 51.33 -31.51 6.18
C ALA A 766 51.77 -30.60 7.38
N LEU A 767 50.92 -30.22 8.35
CA LEU A 767 50.29 -30.99 9.48
C LEU A 767 51.10 -31.03 10.80
N THR A 768 50.40 -30.81 11.94
CA THR A 768 50.50 -31.55 13.25
C THR A 768 49.51 -30.93 14.27
N ASN A 769 48.50 -31.65 14.80
CA ASN A 769 48.47 -32.57 15.98
C ASN A 769 48.25 -31.84 17.35
N ALA A 770 47.62 -32.41 18.39
CA ALA A 770 47.08 -33.77 18.62
C ALA A 770 45.86 -33.79 19.59
N ASN A 771 45.20 -34.96 19.66
CA ASN A 771 44.14 -35.35 20.62
C ASN A 771 44.75 -35.92 21.93
N PRO A 772 43.97 -36.32 22.97
CA PRO A 772 43.78 -37.78 23.16
C PRO A 772 42.52 -38.30 23.93
N THR A 773 42.05 -39.51 23.54
CA THR A 773 41.51 -40.62 24.40
C THR A 773 40.19 -40.42 25.21
N THR A 774 39.32 -41.42 25.50
CA THR A 774 39.38 -42.92 25.40
C THR A 774 37.98 -43.58 25.46
N ALA A 775 37.86 -44.79 24.87
CA ALA A 775 37.02 -45.95 25.27
C ALA A 775 35.46 -45.89 25.36
N GLY A 776 34.81 -46.98 24.92
CA GLY A 776 33.45 -47.44 25.30
C GLY A 776 33.52 -48.95 25.62
N PRO A 777 32.47 -49.80 25.48
CA PRO A 777 31.01 -49.61 25.41
C PRO A 777 30.39 -50.15 26.76
N PRO A 778 29.26 -50.91 26.91
CA PRO A 778 28.10 -51.24 26.07
C PRO A 778 26.69 -51.18 26.77
N SER A 779 25.65 -51.62 26.01
CA SER A 779 24.40 -52.31 26.44
C SER A 779 23.44 -51.72 27.47
N GLY A 780 22.15 -51.68 27.09
CA GLY A 780 21.14 -52.51 27.77
C GLY A 780 20.06 -51.84 28.62
N GLU A 781 18.81 -51.98 28.16
CA GLU A 781 17.56 -52.06 28.95
C GLU A 781 17.04 -50.84 29.75
N THR A 782 15.76 -50.94 30.09
CA THR A 782 14.85 -49.84 30.46
C THR A 782 14.43 -49.91 31.97
N PRO A 783 13.33 -49.26 32.41
CA PRO A 783 13.34 -48.22 33.44
C PRO A 783 12.99 -48.78 34.86
N PRO A 784 12.85 -47.95 35.94
CA PRO A 784 11.56 -47.27 36.15
C PRO A 784 11.60 -45.93 36.94
N SER A 785 10.50 -45.17 36.77
CA SER A 785 9.86 -44.23 37.74
C SER A 785 10.66 -43.59 38.88
N ARG A 786 10.68 -42.24 38.90
CA ARG A 786 9.89 -41.51 39.90
C ARG A 786 9.42 -40.14 39.39
#